data_AF-A0A1Y1HPB2-F1
#
_entry.id   AF-A0A1Y1HPB2-F1
#
_cell.length_a   1.000
_cell.length_b   1.000
_cell.length_c   1.000
_cell.angle_alpha   90.00
_cell.angle_beta   90.00
_cell.angle_gamma   90.00
#
_symmetry.space_group_name_H-M   'P 1'
#
loop_
_entity.id
_entity.type
_entity.pdbx_description
1 polymer ?
#
loop_
_entity_poly.entity_id
_entity_poly.type
_entity_poly.pdbx_seq_one_letter_code
_entity_poly.pdbx_strand_id
1 'polypeptide(L)'
;MSTSQELETGSSIPHTTSDEESVDSRLLPGPGLAMDATHMSHVQMLEQQLARIMEERDAAEIAHAHERNRMQTQLASFRKQAEKDLEELKTRQEEIEAGAPSLDEQVSQAKEQLHDLPFSDAAYVAAKQRPVERRSLREELTIVLHERLQKHVEEAERLKRERDTAREALTRATDELQLVEREAQRAASNHAVEMRAVEQEAAAVAARNERLEAELADALLQKELLQAKGAMYDEVKATADRLQTAADADARERTLADTRTTVLSEERERLAGALREKEHTVELLTMDKAYLGNQAKLLGEQVAKLEVMCDQRQEKVRELKRARQELYDKLLATREDTAAAHEQRLQAEIARIEARARGDLEQIRREAEEVREREMRALRDMRDAAALEAERAQAKVREGTAVYDELLLRYRELQKTADAAQADLRAEVKVKAFEVDRAQLLKEETTSQMKQLKLQNEMLQAKVKVLTENYRALDTELNKQLGEARNELALVRERLAHYELLEKELDEAVVSAAEGYKDEPSVRWLEQLGTSVPIAVRRRIQQSLHLAKRCAALEKEVDRLKALGGTQEREIQSLGEQVEDYRARLQHTEQPRDFLVEALHKCEKDLRAANREKDCRQVDLERARAESADLRAKLGALQADLRRILEERNALEGFKHLLREQQGTAQLRERLIADLSRANWGKGRKDDGAGRTANSTKQLVYEGEGKARDVDGVKVDLAGWFKRVASRPAAA
;
A
#
# COMPACT_ATOMS: atom_id res chain seq x y z
N MET A 1 -15.29 -9.06 -92.40
CA MET A 1 -16.77 -9.04 -92.49
C MET A 1 -17.21 -7.67 -92.02
N SER A 2 -17.77 -6.91 -92.96
CA SER A 2 -18.15 -5.50 -92.85
C SER A 2 -19.41 -5.30 -92.02
N THR A 3 -19.42 -4.16 -91.30
CA THR A 3 -20.48 -3.11 -91.16
C THR A 3 -20.06 -2.30 -89.93
N SER A 4 -19.37 -1.15 -89.99
CA SER A 4 -19.61 0.13 -90.67
C SER A 4 -20.99 0.73 -90.38
N GLN A 5 -21.02 1.72 -89.47
CA GLN A 5 -21.51 3.10 -89.67
C GLN A 5 -21.30 3.85 -88.33
N GLU A 6 -20.35 4.80 -88.22
CA GLU A 6 -20.46 6.23 -88.63
C GLU A 6 -21.48 6.99 -87.77
N LEU A 7 -21.25 8.15 -87.15
CA LEU A 7 -20.27 9.24 -87.33
C LEU A 7 -20.36 10.20 -86.10
N GLU A 8 -19.23 10.83 -85.74
CA GLU A 8 -19.02 12.29 -85.47
C GLU A 8 -20.12 13.11 -84.75
N THR A 9 -19.90 14.03 -83.81
CA THR A 9 -18.83 15.01 -83.53
C THR A 9 -19.21 15.78 -82.24
N GLY A 10 -18.28 16.52 -81.65
CA GLY A 10 -18.62 17.87 -81.14
C GLY A 10 -18.52 18.12 -79.64
N SER A 11 -17.36 18.67 -79.25
CA SER A 11 -17.17 19.57 -78.11
C SER A 11 -18.29 20.61 -77.98
N SER A 12 -18.80 20.86 -76.77
CA SER A 12 -18.82 22.19 -76.12
C SER A 12 -19.61 22.18 -74.81
N ILE A 13 -19.01 22.79 -73.78
CA ILE A 13 -19.66 23.23 -72.54
C ILE A 13 -20.72 24.28 -72.89
N PRO A 14 -21.87 24.30 -72.20
CA PRO A 14 -22.26 25.57 -71.57
C PRO A 14 -22.87 25.41 -70.17
N HIS A 15 -22.59 26.43 -69.36
CA HIS A 15 -23.34 26.85 -68.19
C HIS A 15 -24.85 26.93 -68.48
N THR A 16 -25.66 26.48 -67.53
CA THR A 16 -27.06 26.88 -67.42
C THR A 16 -27.29 27.55 -66.07
N THR A 17 -27.46 28.86 -66.14
CA THR A 17 -28.20 29.70 -65.22
C THR A 17 -29.67 29.28 -65.26
N SER A 18 -30.28 29.04 -64.10
CA SER A 18 -31.73 28.96 -63.97
C SER A 18 -32.20 30.10 -63.08
N ASP A 19 -32.68 31.13 -63.77
CA ASP A 19 -33.33 32.31 -63.23
C ASP A 19 -34.60 31.95 -62.45
N GLU A 20 -34.83 32.81 -61.47
CA GLU A 20 -36.03 32.97 -60.67
C GLU A 20 -37.23 33.34 -61.56
N GLU A 21 -38.32 32.60 -61.49
CA GLU A 21 -39.65 33.15 -61.77
C GLU A 21 -40.64 32.74 -60.68
N SER A 22 -40.97 33.75 -59.89
CA SER A 22 -42.06 33.79 -58.92
C SER A 22 -43.41 33.91 -59.63
N VAL A 23 -44.36 33.02 -59.32
CA VAL A 23 -45.79 33.39 -59.32
C VAL A 23 -46.52 32.70 -58.17
N ASP A 24 -47.01 33.55 -57.28
CA ASP A 24 -48.10 33.45 -56.31
C ASP A 24 -49.03 32.22 -56.37
N SER A 25 -49.20 31.61 -55.20
CA SER A 25 -50.51 31.12 -54.75
C SER A 25 -50.74 31.47 -53.28
N ARG A 26 -51.66 32.43 -53.09
CA ARG A 26 -52.20 32.85 -51.79
C ARG A 26 -53.08 31.72 -51.20
N LEU A 27 -52.76 31.29 -49.99
CA LEU A 27 -53.75 30.76 -49.02
C LEU A 27 -53.47 31.33 -47.62
N LEU A 28 -54.57 31.74 -46.97
CA LEU A 28 -54.67 32.47 -45.70
C LEU A 28 -54.37 31.60 -44.46
N PRO A 29 -54.25 32.20 -43.26
CA PRO A 29 -53.34 31.77 -42.20
C PRO A 29 -54.01 30.92 -41.10
N GLY A 30 -53.23 30.01 -40.51
CA GLY A 30 -53.53 29.30 -39.26
C GLY A 30 -52.29 29.27 -38.36
N PRO A 31 -52.44 29.27 -37.03
CA PRO A 31 -51.49 29.87 -36.10
C PRO A 31 -50.27 28.98 -35.85
N GLY A 32 -49.18 29.28 -36.54
CA GLY A 32 -47.87 28.70 -36.27
C GLY A 32 -47.24 29.36 -35.05
N LEU A 33 -47.08 28.55 -34.00
CA LEU A 33 -46.33 28.80 -32.77
C LEU A 33 -45.10 29.68 -33.02
N ALA A 34 -45.05 30.82 -32.32
CA ALA A 34 -43.79 31.50 -32.08
C ALA A 34 -42.87 30.53 -31.31
N MET A 35 -41.91 29.93 -32.02
CA MET A 35 -40.76 29.29 -31.39
C MET A 35 -39.94 30.41 -30.72
N ASP A 36 -40.04 30.47 -29.40
CA ASP A 36 -39.34 31.47 -28.58
C ASP A 36 -37.84 31.42 -28.84
N ALA A 37 -37.20 32.60 -28.93
CA ALA A 37 -35.76 32.77 -29.14
C ALA A 37 -34.89 32.01 -28.10
N THR A 38 -35.46 31.67 -26.96
CA THR A 38 -34.86 30.85 -25.90
C THR A 38 -34.68 29.38 -26.32
N HIS A 39 -35.63 28.80 -27.06
CA HIS A 39 -35.53 27.44 -27.57
C HIS A 39 -34.47 27.33 -28.66
N MET A 40 -34.37 28.32 -29.55
CA MET A 40 -33.30 28.38 -30.56
C MET A 40 -31.91 28.53 -29.94
N SER A 41 -31.76 29.33 -28.89
CA SER A 41 -30.51 29.45 -28.15
C SER A 41 -30.13 28.14 -27.42
N HIS A 42 -31.12 27.42 -26.89
CA HIS A 42 -30.88 26.13 -26.24
C HIS A 42 -30.47 25.04 -27.25
N VAL A 43 -31.10 25.00 -28.42
CA VAL A 43 -30.72 24.08 -29.51
C VAL A 43 -29.30 24.37 -29.99
N GLN A 44 -28.92 25.64 -30.19
CA GLN A 44 -27.55 26.01 -30.56
C GLN A 44 -26.52 25.64 -29.48
N MET A 45 -26.87 25.75 -28.20
CA MET A 45 -26.00 25.33 -27.10
C MET A 45 -25.81 23.81 -27.09
N LEU A 46 -26.88 23.04 -27.32
CA LEU A 46 -26.81 21.58 -27.42
C LEU A 46 -26.01 21.13 -28.64
N GLU A 47 -26.14 21.80 -29.78
CA GLU A 47 -25.33 21.56 -30.98
C GLU A 47 -23.83 21.84 -30.74
N GLN A 48 -23.51 22.93 -30.05
CA GLN A 48 -22.12 23.23 -29.65
C GLN A 48 -21.57 22.22 -28.65
N GLN A 49 -22.39 21.71 -27.74
CA GLN A 49 -21.99 20.64 -26.81
C GLN A 49 -21.78 19.31 -27.54
N LEU A 50 -22.64 18.96 -28.49
CA LEU A 50 -22.47 17.78 -29.35
C LEU A 50 -21.19 17.86 -30.17
N ALA A 51 -20.89 19.02 -30.78
CA ALA A 51 -19.65 19.23 -31.52
C ALA A 51 -18.41 19.03 -30.65
N ARG A 52 -18.40 19.57 -29.42
CA ARG A 52 -17.29 19.37 -28.48
C ARG A 52 -17.12 17.91 -28.06
N ILE A 53 -18.23 17.20 -27.79
CA ILE A 53 -18.18 15.78 -27.43
C ILE A 53 -17.67 14.93 -28.60
N MET A 54 -18.02 15.29 -29.85
CA MET A 54 -17.50 14.62 -31.04
C MET A 54 -15.99 14.87 -31.22
N GLU A 55 -15.52 16.10 -31.03
CA GLU A 55 -14.09 16.42 -31.07
C GLU A 55 -13.29 15.68 -29.98
N GLU A 56 -13.85 15.59 -28.76
CA GLU A 56 -13.25 14.84 -27.65
C GLU A 56 -13.22 13.32 -27.94
N ARG A 57 -14.27 12.78 -28.54
CA ARG A 57 -14.32 11.37 -29.00
C ARG A 57 -13.24 11.12 -30.05
N ASP A 58 -13.16 11.95 -31.07
CA ASP A 58 -12.21 11.76 -32.17
C ASP A 58 -10.76 11.89 -31.67
N ALA A 59 -10.49 12.81 -30.75
CA ALA A 59 -9.19 12.92 -30.07
C ALA A 59 -8.84 11.66 -29.25
N ALA A 60 -9.82 11.10 -28.53
CA ALA A 60 -9.64 9.88 -27.76
C ALA A 60 -9.40 8.65 -28.66
N GLU A 61 -10.10 8.56 -29.80
CA GLU A 61 -9.90 7.48 -30.77
C GLU A 61 -8.50 7.51 -31.38
N ILE A 62 -7.98 8.71 -31.72
CA ILE A 62 -6.62 8.90 -32.22
C ILE A 62 -5.59 8.52 -31.14
N ALA A 63 -5.80 8.91 -29.88
CA ALA A 63 -4.92 8.57 -28.77
C ALA A 63 -4.85 7.04 -28.56
N HIS A 64 -5.99 6.35 -28.56
CA HIS A 64 -6.02 4.90 -28.46
C HIS A 64 -5.40 4.19 -29.67
N ALA A 65 -5.56 4.73 -30.88
CA ALA A 65 -4.89 4.20 -32.07
C ALA A 65 -3.36 4.32 -31.95
N HIS A 66 -2.86 5.45 -31.44
CA HIS A 66 -1.44 5.64 -31.18
C HIS A 66 -0.90 4.68 -30.10
N GLU A 67 -1.64 4.46 -29.01
CA GLU A 67 -1.27 3.50 -27.97
C GLU A 67 -1.24 2.06 -28.50
N ARG A 68 -2.23 1.65 -29.29
CA ARG A 68 -2.24 0.32 -29.93
C ARG A 68 -1.04 0.12 -30.85
N ASN A 69 -0.70 1.12 -31.67
CA ASN A 69 0.46 1.04 -32.57
C ASN A 69 1.78 0.98 -31.78
N ARG A 70 1.90 1.70 -30.67
CA ARG A 70 3.05 1.64 -29.77
C ARG A 70 3.21 0.26 -29.13
N MET A 71 2.11 -0.35 -28.67
CA MET A 71 2.13 -1.70 -28.10
C MET A 71 2.45 -2.76 -29.17
N GLN A 72 1.92 -2.63 -30.38
CA GLN A 72 2.25 -3.53 -31.48
C GLN A 72 3.73 -3.47 -31.89
N THR A 73 4.31 -2.26 -31.96
CA THR A 73 5.74 -2.09 -32.26
C THR A 73 6.63 -2.66 -31.15
N GLN A 74 6.26 -2.50 -29.88
CA GLN A 74 6.96 -3.13 -28.75
C GLN A 74 6.89 -4.66 -28.82
N LEU A 75 5.70 -5.23 -29.05
CA LEU A 75 5.54 -6.69 -29.21
C LEU A 75 6.35 -7.23 -30.39
N ALA A 76 6.42 -6.51 -31.51
CA ALA A 76 7.25 -6.89 -32.64
C ALA A 76 8.76 -6.89 -32.29
N SER A 77 9.22 -5.89 -31.53
CA SER A 77 10.62 -5.86 -31.05
C SER A 77 10.95 -6.99 -30.08
N PHE A 78 10.05 -7.34 -29.16
CA PHE A 78 10.25 -8.47 -28.24
C PHE A 78 10.27 -9.81 -28.96
N ARG A 79 9.40 -10.01 -29.96
CA ARG A 79 9.43 -11.21 -30.82
C ARG A 79 10.74 -11.33 -31.57
N LYS A 80 11.21 -10.24 -32.16
CA LYS A 80 12.49 -10.22 -32.89
C LYS A 80 13.69 -10.47 -31.98
N GLN A 81 13.64 -10.02 -30.72
CA GLN A 81 14.69 -10.32 -29.75
C GLN A 81 14.65 -11.80 -29.34
N ALA A 82 13.46 -12.35 -29.08
CA ALA A 82 13.31 -13.78 -28.74
C ALA A 82 13.76 -14.71 -29.88
N GLU A 83 13.53 -14.32 -31.14
CA GLU A 83 14.04 -15.05 -32.32
C GLU A 83 15.57 -15.07 -32.35
N LYS A 84 16.23 -13.93 -32.10
CA LYS A 84 17.69 -13.86 -32.02
C LYS A 84 18.25 -14.69 -30.88
N ASP A 85 17.64 -14.60 -29.69
CA ASP A 85 18.08 -15.37 -28.53
C ASP A 85 17.93 -16.88 -28.78
N LEU A 86 16.87 -17.30 -29.49
CA LEU A 86 16.68 -18.69 -29.93
C LEU A 86 17.73 -19.13 -30.97
N GLU A 87 18.09 -18.27 -31.91
CA GLU A 87 19.16 -18.53 -32.88
C GLU A 87 20.52 -18.67 -32.18
N GLU A 88 20.85 -17.79 -31.24
CA GLU A 88 22.08 -17.88 -30.45
C GLU A 88 22.13 -19.13 -29.54
N LEU A 89 20.99 -19.57 -29.02
CA LEU A 89 20.92 -20.81 -28.24
C LEU A 89 21.10 -22.05 -29.13
N LYS A 90 20.54 -22.03 -30.35
CA LYS A 90 20.73 -23.10 -31.32
C LYS A 90 22.19 -23.23 -31.76
N THR A 91 22.86 -22.12 -32.07
CA THR A 91 24.28 -22.16 -32.44
C THR A 91 25.16 -22.66 -31.30
N ARG A 92 24.89 -22.24 -30.05
CA ARG A 92 25.58 -22.79 -28.87
C ARG A 92 25.30 -24.28 -28.66
N GLN A 93 24.09 -24.73 -28.94
CA GLN A 93 23.74 -26.15 -28.85
C GLN A 93 24.51 -26.96 -29.92
N GLU A 94 24.57 -26.47 -31.16
CA GLU A 94 25.34 -27.09 -32.24
C GLU A 94 26.86 -27.13 -31.92
N GLU A 95 27.40 -26.07 -31.31
CA GLU A 95 28.80 -26.02 -30.85
C GLU A 95 29.09 -27.06 -29.75
N ILE A 96 28.16 -27.27 -28.81
CA ILE A 96 28.29 -28.25 -27.73
C ILE A 96 28.15 -29.68 -28.29
N GLU A 97 27.20 -29.91 -29.20
CA GLU A 97 26.98 -31.21 -29.84
C GLU A 97 28.18 -31.60 -30.73
N ALA A 98 28.83 -30.63 -31.38
CA ALA A 98 30.07 -30.85 -32.13
C ALA A 98 31.26 -31.23 -31.22
N GLY A 99 31.30 -30.75 -29.97
CA GLY A 99 32.35 -31.04 -29.00
C GLY A 99 32.21 -32.40 -28.28
N ALA A 100 30.99 -32.93 -28.19
CA ALA A 100 30.65 -34.16 -27.48
C ALA A 100 31.47 -35.41 -27.93
N PRO A 101 31.63 -35.73 -29.22
CA PRO A 101 32.36 -36.93 -29.64
C PRO A 101 33.86 -36.89 -29.31
N SER A 102 34.49 -35.70 -29.33
CA SER A 102 35.92 -35.59 -28.96
C SER A 102 36.15 -35.76 -27.45
N LEU A 103 35.18 -35.34 -26.64
CA LEU A 103 35.20 -35.55 -25.19
C LEU A 103 34.94 -37.03 -24.86
N ASP A 104 34.05 -37.69 -25.60
CA ASP A 104 33.82 -39.14 -25.47
C ASP A 104 35.04 -39.98 -25.88
N GLU A 105 35.79 -39.57 -26.91
CA GLU A 105 37.08 -40.20 -27.26
C GLU A 105 38.15 -39.96 -26.19
N GLN A 106 38.26 -38.74 -25.64
CA GLN A 106 39.19 -38.44 -24.55
C GLN A 106 38.86 -39.21 -23.26
N VAL A 107 37.56 -39.38 -22.98
CA VAL A 107 37.07 -40.19 -21.86
C VAL A 107 37.31 -41.69 -22.11
N SER A 108 37.17 -42.16 -23.35
CA SER A 108 37.45 -43.56 -23.71
C SER A 108 38.94 -43.90 -23.61
N GLN A 109 39.81 -42.99 -24.06
CA GLN A 109 41.26 -43.12 -23.91
C GLN A 109 41.71 -43.06 -22.44
N ALA A 110 41.07 -42.21 -21.62
CA ALA A 110 41.32 -42.17 -20.18
C ALA A 110 40.83 -43.44 -19.44
N LYS A 111 39.73 -44.06 -19.91
CA LYS A 111 39.21 -45.33 -19.39
C LYS A 111 40.11 -46.52 -19.72
N GLU A 112 40.68 -46.57 -20.93
CA GLU A 112 41.63 -47.62 -21.33
C GLU A 112 42.93 -47.56 -20.50
N GLN A 113 43.39 -46.37 -20.12
CA GLN A 113 44.58 -46.19 -19.27
C GLN A 113 44.38 -46.58 -17.80
N LEU A 114 43.13 -46.75 -17.34
CA LEU A 114 42.76 -47.03 -15.94
C LEU A 114 42.12 -48.42 -15.74
N HIS A 115 42.08 -49.25 -16.78
CA HIS A 115 41.29 -50.49 -16.84
C HIS A 115 41.68 -51.55 -15.79
N ASP A 116 42.93 -51.55 -15.29
CA ASP A 116 43.45 -52.61 -14.41
C ASP A 116 43.64 -52.17 -12.94
N LEU A 117 42.77 -51.29 -12.42
CA LEU A 117 42.69 -51.01 -10.98
C LEU A 117 41.50 -51.77 -10.34
N PRO A 118 41.72 -52.57 -9.28
CA PRO A 118 40.64 -53.29 -8.60
C PRO A 118 39.82 -52.35 -7.70
N PHE A 119 38.63 -51.94 -8.14
CA PHE A 119 37.71 -51.05 -7.41
C PHE A 119 36.66 -51.78 -6.54
N SER A 120 37.09 -52.72 -5.70
CA SER A 120 36.20 -53.46 -4.78
C SER A 120 36.26 -52.92 -3.36
N ASP A 121 35.13 -52.91 -2.64
CA ASP A 121 35.07 -52.58 -1.20
C ASP A 121 36.04 -53.45 -0.37
N ALA A 122 36.23 -54.71 -0.78
CA ALA A 122 37.19 -55.62 -0.15
C ALA A 122 38.65 -55.18 -0.38
N ALA A 123 38.96 -54.61 -1.55
CA ALA A 123 40.29 -54.09 -1.89
C ALA A 123 40.58 -52.76 -1.17
N TYR A 124 39.55 -51.90 -1.01
CA TYR A 124 39.62 -50.67 -0.22
C TYR A 124 39.90 -50.96 1.25
N VAL A 125 39.15 -51.88 1.86
CA VAL A 125 39.33 -52.28 3.26
C VAL A 125 40.69 -52.93 3.48
N ALA A 126 41.14 -53.81 2.57
CA ALA A 126 42.45 -54.44 2.65
C ALA A 126 43.63 -53.45 2.52
N ALA A 127 43.52 -52.45 1.64
CA ALA A 127 44.54 -51.40 1.48
C ALA A 127 44.58 -50.45 2.69
N LYS A 128 43.42 -50.11 3.27
CA LYS A 128 43.30 -49.21 4.43
C LYS A 128 43.82 -49.84 5.74
N GLN A 129 43.74 -51.17 5.87
CA GLN A 129 44.26 -51.93 7.02
C GLN A 129 45.80 -52.03 7.08
N ARG A 130 46.53 -51.72 6.00
CA ARG A 130 48.00 -51.70 6.02
C ARG A 130 48.55 -50.34 6.50
N PRO A 131 49.64 -50.33 7.30
CA PRO A 131 50.30 -49.11 7.74
C PRO A 131 50.97 -48.36 6.58
N VAL A 132 50.95 -47.02 6.64
CA VAL A 132 51.32 -46.08 5.55
C VAL A 132 52.72 -46.32 4.98
N GLU A 133 53.64 -46.80 5.81
CA GLU A 133 55.05 -47.08 5.47
C GLU A 133 55.23 -48.31 4.56
N ARG A 134 54.20 -49.16 4.41
CA ARG A 134 54.25 -50.39 3.59
C ARG A 134 53.23 -50.40 2.45
N ARG A 135 52.57 -49.28 2.16
CA ARG A 135 51.59 -49.19 1.08
C ARG A 135 52.29 -49.01 -0.26
N SER A 136 51.86 -49.80 -1.24
CA SER A 136 52.22 -49.59 -2.64
C SER A 136 51.52 -48.34 -3.18
N LEU A 137 52.15 -47.60 -4.10
CA LEU A 137 51.51 -46.50 -4.84
C LEU A 137 50.17 -46.91 -5.46
N ARG A 138 50.03 -48.17 -5.90
CA ARG A 138 48.76 -48.72 -6.41
C ARG A 138 47.69 -48.81 -5.32
N GLU A 139 48.06 -49.13 -4.09
CA GLU A 139 47.14 -49.28 -2.95
C GLU A 139 46.68 -47.91 -2.43
N GLU A 140 47.57 -46.92 -2.39
CA GLU A 140 47.21 -45.53 -2.04
C GLU A 140 46.29 -44.91 -3.10
N LEU A 141 46.57 -45.14 -4.39
CA LEU A 141 45.71 -44.72 -5.49
C LEU A 141 44.34 -45.40 -5.43
N THR A 142 44.28 -46.68 -5.06
CA THR A 142 43.00 -47.41 -4.91
C THR A 142 42.14 -46.80 -3.79
N ILE A 143 42.74 -46.37 -2.67
CA ILE A 143 42.04 -45.69 -1.57
C ILE A 143 41.49 -44.33 -2.02
N VAL A 144 42.34 -43.47 -2.59
CA VAL A 144 41.97 -42.11 -3.01
C VAL A 144 40.92 -42.14 -4.12
N LEU A 145 41.07 -43.06 -5.08
CA LEU A 145 40.11 -43.21 -6.17
C LEU A 145 38.78 -43.77 -5.66
N HIS A 146 38.78 -44.77 -4.76
CA HIS A 146 37.54 -45.31 -4.19
C HIS A 146 36.77 -44.27 -3.36
N GLU A 147 37.45 -43.45 -2.55
CA GLU A 147 36.79 -42.38 -1.77
C GLU A 147 36.24 -41.26 -2.66
N ARG A 148 36.92 -40.93 -3.76
CA ARG A 148 36.37 -40.01 -4.78
C ARG A 148 35.21 -40.64 -5.54
N LEU A 149 35.29 -41.93 -5.86
CA LEU A 149 34.21 -42.68 -6.52
C LEU A 149 32.97 -42.74 -5.62
N GLN A 150 33.11 -42.99 -4.31
CA GLN A 150 32.00 -43.00 -3.37
C GLN A 150 31.29 -41.65 -3.32
N LYS A 151 32.03 -40.53 -3.28
CA LYS A 151 31.43 -39.18 -3.33
C LYS A 151 30.62 -38.98 -4.61
N HIS A 152 31.14 -39.39 -5.77
CA HIS A 152 30.41 -39.30 -7.02
C HIS A 152 29.22 -40.27 -7.11
N VAL A 153 29.29 -41.44 -6.48
CA VAL A 153 28.17 -42.39 -6.37
C VAL A 153 27.07 -41.81 -5.48
N GLU A 154 27.41 -41.22 -4.34
CA GLU A 154 26.47 -40.53 -3.45
C GLU A 154 25.82 -39.31 -4.15
N GLU A 155 26.60 -38.52 -4.87
CA GLU A 155 26.10 -37.42 -5.71
C GLU A 155 25.18 -37.94 -6.82
N ALA A 156 25.53 -39.03 -7.50
CA ALA A 156 24.69 -39.63 -8.53
C ALA A 156 23.39 -40.22 -7.96
N GLU A 157 23.41 -40.81 -6.76
CA GLU A 157 22.20 -41.24 -6.06
C GLU A 157 21.33 -40.05 -5.63
N ARG A 158 21.94 -38.97 -5.14
CA ARG A 158 21.22 -37.73 -4.79
C ARG A 158 20.54 -37.15 -6.03
N LEU A 159 21.26 -37.02 -7.13
CA LEU A 159 20.72 -36.54 -8.41
C LEU A 159 19.64 -37.48 -8.96
N LYS A 160 19.75 -38.80 -8.78
CA LYS A 160 18.68 -39.75 -9.14
C LYS A 160 17.43 -39.52 -8.31
N ARG A 161 17.56 -39.34 -6.99
CA ARG A 161 16.42 -39.02 -6.10
C ARG A 161 15.77 -37.69 -6.50
N GLU A 162 16.57 -36.65 -6.74
CA GLU A 162 16.10 -35.34 -7.21
C GLU A 162 15.36 -35.47 -8.56
N ARG A 163 15.92 -36.21 -9.52
CA ARG A 163 15.28 -36.52 -10.81
C ARG A 163 13.96 -37.25 -10.62
N ASP A 164 13.89 -38.24 -9.75
CA ASP A 164 12.67 -39.02 -9.53
C ASP A 164 11.59 -38.18 -8.86
N THR A 165 11.95 -37.32 -7.89
CA THR A 165 11.01 -36.35 -7.32
C THR A 165 10.52 -35.33 -8.35
N ALA A 166 11.39 -34.86 -9.25
CA ALA A 166 11.02 -33.95 -10.33
C ALA A 166 10.12 -34.64 -11.37
N ARG A 167 10.35 -35.93 -11.66
CA ARG A 167 9.47 -36.74 -12.51
C ARG A 167 8.09 -36.93 -11.88
N GLU A 168 8.02 -37.24 -10.59
CA GLU A 168 6.74 -37.34 -9.88
C GLU A 168 5.99 -35.99 -9.87
N ALA A 169 6.69 -34.88 -9.63
CA ALA A 169 6.11 -33.54 -9.71
C ALA A 169 5.60 -33.22 -11.13
N LEU A 170 6.37 -33.59 -12.16
CA LEU A 170 5.96 -33.44 -13.55
C LEU A 170 4.70 -34.27 -13.86
N THR A 171 4.64 -35.53 -13.40
CA THR A 171 3.44 -36.36 -13.60
C THR A 171 2.20 -35.78 -12.93
N ARG A 172 2.33 -35.25 -11.71
CA ARG A 172 1.23 -34.58 -11.01
C ARG A 172 0.78 -33.33 -11.77
N ALA A 173 1.71 -32.51 -12.24
CA ALA A 173 1.40 -31.32 -13.02
C ALA A 173 0.73 -31.67 -14.36
N THR A 174 1.13 -32.77 -15.02
CA THR A 174 0.45 -33.22 -16.24
C THR A 174 -0.95 -33.75 -15.97
N ASP A 175 -1.17 -34.44 -14.85
CA ASP A 175 -2.51 -34.92 -14.46
C ASP A 175 -3.43 -33.75 -14.10
N GLU A 176 -2.93 -32.74 -13.39
CA GLU A 176 -3.65 -31.49 -13.10
C GLU A 176 -4.00 -30.73 -14.38
N LEU A 177 -3.06 -30.63 -15.33
CA LEU A 177 -3.32 -30.01 -16.64
C LEU A 177 -4.44 -30.74 -17.39
N GLN A 178 -4.43 -32.08 -17.41
CA GLN A 178 -5.48 -32.87 -18.06
C GLN A 178 -6.85 -32.70 -17.39
N LEU A 179 -6.90 -32.52 -16.07
CA LEU A 179 -8.15 -32.22 -15.37
C LEU A 179 -8.70 -30.85 -15.79
N VAL A 180 -7.84 -29.82 -15.81
CA VAL A 180 -8.21 -28.47 -16.24
C VAL A 180 -8.64 -28.44 -17.71
N GLU A 181 -7.96 -29.18 -18.60
CA GLU A 181 -8.36 -29.31 -20.00
C GLU A 181 -9.75 -29.96 -20.15
N ARG A 182 -10.05 -31.01 -19.37
CA ARG A 182 -11.37 -31.65 -19.37
C ARG A 182 -12.45 -30.73 -18.82
N GLU A 183 -12.16 -29.94 -17.79
CA GLU A 183 -13.08 -28.94 -17.24
C GLU A 183 -13.34 -27.82 -18.25
N ALA A 184 -12.30 -27.30 -18.90
CA ALA A 184 -12.42 -26.30 -19.96
C ALA A 184 -13.25 -26.83 -21.14
N GLN A 185 -13.04 -28.09 -21.54
CA GLN A 185 -13.79 -28.71 -22.62
C GLN A 185 -15.27 -28.93 -22.25
N ARG A 186 -15.56 -29.30 -21.00
CA ARG A 186 -16.94 -29.36 -20.48
C ARG A 186 -17.60 -27.99 -20.46
N ALA A 187 -16.91 -26.96 -19.97
CA ALA A 187 -17.40 -25.58 -19.96
C ALA A 187 -17.69 -25.08 -21.39
N ALA A 188 -16.80 -25.35 -22.34
CA ALA A 188 -17.00 -25.02 -23.75
C ALA A 188 -18.21 -25.76 -24.34
N SER A 189 -18.40 -27.03 -24.01
CA SER A 189 -19.57 -27.80 -24.47
C SER A 189 -20.89 -27.27 -23.89
N ASN A 190 -20.92 -26.88 -22.62
CA ASN A 190 -22.08 -26.28 -21.97
C ASN A 190 -22.41 -24.92 -22.58
N HIS A 191 -21.41 -24.08 -22.77
CA HIS A 191 -21.58 -22.78 -23.42
C HIS A 191 -22.12 -22.93 -24.85
N ALA A 192 -21.64 -23.92 -25.62
CA ALA A 192 -22.17 -24.18 -26.95
C ALA A 192 -23.65 -24.63 -26.94
N VAL A 193 -24.09 -25.35 -25.91
CA VAL A 193 -25.50 -25.72 -25.74
C VAL A 193 -26.35 -24.51 -25.35
N GLU A 194 -25.87 -23.67 -24.42
CA GLU A 194 -26.54 -22.43 -24.03
C GLU A 194 -26.68 -21.46 -25.21
N MET A 195 -25.61 -21.28 -26.00
CA MET A 195 -25.65 -20.44 -27.20
C MET A 195 -26.68 -20.93 -28.21
N ARG A 196 -26.76 -22.25 -28.45
CA ARG A 196 -27.80 -22.82 -29.33
C ARG A 196 -29.21 -22.61 -28.78
N ALA A 197 -29.40 -22.67 -27.47
CA ALA A 197 -30.71 -22.39 -26.85
C ALA A 197 -31.10 -20.92 -27.05
N VAL A 198 -30.16 -19.99 -26.83
CA VAL A 198 -30.38 -18.55 -27.06
C VAL A 198 -30.66 -18.27 -28.54
N GLU A 199 -29.95 -18.90 -29.47
CA GLU A 199 -30.20 -18.78 -30.91
C GLU A 199 -31.60 -19.30 -31.29
N GLN A 200 -32.04 -20.40 -30.71
CA GLN A 200 -33.39 -20.95 -30.92
C GLN A 200 -34.48 -20.02 -30.36
N GLU A 201 -34.27 -19.45 -29.17
CA GLU A 201 -35.18 -18.46 -28.59
C GLU A 201 -35.25 -17.19 -29.44
N ALA A 202 -34.10 -16.68 -29.89
CA ALA A 202 -34.02 -15.52 -30.78
C ALA A 202 -34.75 -15.79 -32.11
N ALA A 203 -34.56 -16.97 -32.71
CA ALA A 203 -35.27 -17.37 -33.92
C ALA A 203 -36.78 -17.50 -33.71
N ALA A 204 -37.22 -18.04 -32.56
CA ALA A 204 -38.63 -18.14 -32.22
C ALA A 204 -39.28 -16.76 -32.02
N VAL A 205 -38.58 -15.82 -31.39
CA VAL A 205 -39.02 -14.43 -31.24
C VAL A 205 -39.08 -13.72 -32.59
N ALA A 206 -38.08 -13.91 -33.45
CA ALA A 206 -38.07 -13.35 -34.81
C ALA A 206 -39.26 -13.88 -35.62
N ALA A 207 -39.50 -15.19 -35.63
CA ALA A 207 -40.64 -15.80 -36.31
C ALA A 207 -41.99 -15.32 -35.75
N ARG A 208 -42.06 -15.02 -34.44
CA ARG A 208 -43.25 -14.42 -33.83
C ARG A 208 -43.46 -12.97 -34.29
N ASN A 209 -42.39 -12.18 -34.37
CA ASN A 209 -42.47 -10.81 -34.87
C ASN A 209 -42.91 -10.77 -36.33
N GLU A 210 -42.34 -11.61 -37.20
CA GLU A 210 -42.76 -11.72 -38.61
C GLU A 210 -44.24 -12.08 -38.75
N ARG A 211 -44.75 -12.98 -37.90
CA ARG A 211 -46.19 -13.31 -37.86
C ARG A 211 -47.05 -12.13 -37.42
N LEU A 212 -46.65 -11.42 -36.37
CA LEU A 212 -47.37 -10.25 -35.88
C LEU A 212 -47.35 -9.10 -36.90
N GLU A 213 -46.25 -8.94 -37.64
CA GLU A 213 -46.15 -7.97 -38.74
C GLU A 213 -47.10 -8.34 -39.89
N ALA A 214 -47.19 -9.62 -40.26
CA ALA A 214 -48.15 -10.09 -41.26
C ALA A 214 -49.61 -9.89 -40.80
N GLU A 215 -49.93 -10.25 -39.56
CA GLU A 215 -51.26 -10.04 -38.97
C GLU A 215 -51.63 -8.54 -38.93
N LEU A 216 -50.66 -7.67 -38.63
CA LEU A 216 -50.85 -6.21 -38.65
C LEU A 216 -51.12 -5.71 -40.08
N ALA A 217 -50.37 -6.19 -41.06
CA ALA A 217 -50.56 -5.84 -42.47
C ALA A 217 -51.97 -6.25 -42.95
N ASP A 218 -52.40 -7.47 -42.62
CA ASP A 218 -53.75 -7.97 -42.96
C ASP A 218 -54.84 -7.12 -42.29
N ALA A 219 -54.66 -6.77 -41.01
CA ALA A 219 -55.61 -5.93 -40.28
C ALA A 219 -55.71 -4.52 -40.88
N LEU A 220 -54.60 -3.93 -41.32
CA LEU A 220 -54.58 -2.64 -42.01
C LEU A 220 -55.32 -2.71 -43.35
N LEU A 221 -55.06 -3.75 -44.15
CA LEU A 221 -55.75 -3.95 -45.43
C LEU A 221 -57.25 -4.16 -45.23
N GLN A 222 -57.65 -4.91 -44.19
CA GLN A 222 -59.05 -5.11 -43.85
C GLN A 222 -59.72 -3.80 -43.38
N LYS A 223 -59.01 -2.95 -42.64
CA LYS A 223 -59.50 -1.61 -42.27
C LYS A 223 -59.73 -0.76 -43.52
N GLU A 224 -58.78 -0.70 -44.45
CA GLU A 224 -58.91 0.06 -45.70
C GLU A 224 -60.09 -0.46 -46.54
N LEU A 225 -60.26 -1.77 -46.63
CA LEU A 225 -61.37 -2.39 -47.34
C LEU A 225 -62.73 -2.08 -46.70
N LEU A 226 -62.82 -2.08 -45.37
CA LEU A 226 -64.02 -1.67 -44.65
C LEU A 226 -64.32 -0.18 -44.80
N GLN A 227 -63.29 0.68 -44.82
CA GLN A 227 -63.45 2.11 -45.08
C GLN A 227 -63.98 2.36 -46.50
N ALA A 228 -63.42 1.67 -47.51
CA ALA A 228 -63.90 1.75 -48.88
C ALA A 228 -65.36 1.26 -49.00
N LYS A 229 -65.70 0.14 -48.36
CA LYS A 229 -67.10 -0.34 -48.29
C LYS A 229 -68.01 0.67 -47.60
N GLY A 230 -67.56 1.30 -46.50
CA GLY A 230 -68.29 2.34 -45.80
C GLY A 230 -68.63 3.51 -46.74
N ALA A 231 -67.62 4.03 -47.46
CA ALA A 231 -67.82 5.10 -48.44
C ALA A 231 -68.81 4.69 -49.55
N MET A 232 -68.74 3.46 -50.05
CA MET A 232 -69.72 2.97 -51.03
C MET A 232 -71.14 2.86 -50.47
N TYR A 233 -71.30 2.40 -49.21
CA TYR A 233 -72.61 2.37 -48.57
C TYR A 233 -73.17 3.77 -48.35
N ASP A 234 -72.33 4.73 -47.99
CA ASP A 234 -72.72 6.13 -47.84
C ASP A 234 -73.18 6.73 -49.19
N GLU A 235 -72.47 6.43 -50.28
CA GLU A 235 -72.89 6.81 -51.64
C GLU A 235 -74.22 6.17 -52.03
N VAL A 236 -74.37 4.85 -51.83
CA VAL A 236 -75.63 4.14 -52.12
C VAL A 236 -76.77 4.71 -51.30
N LYS A 237 -76.56 4.98 -50.00
CA LYS A 237 -77.56 5.60 -49.13
C LYS A 237 -77.91 7.01 -49.63
N ALA A 238 -76.92 7.82 -50.01
CA ALA A 238 -77.19 9.13 -50.58
C ALA A 238 -77.98 9.06 -51.89
N THR A 239 -77.73 8.06 -52.74
CA THR A 239 -78.55 7.82 -53.94
C THR A 239 -79.96 7.34 -53.61
N ALA A 240 -80.12 6.46 -52.62
CA ALA A 240 -81.42 5.98 -52.16
C ALA A 240 -82.26 7.11 -51.54
N ASP A 241 -81.65 7.95 -50.70
CA ASP A 241 -82.30 9.12 -50.11
C ASP A 241 -82.72 10.12 -51.20
N ARG A 242 -81.86 10.37 -52.21
CA ARG A 242 -82.23 11.21 -53.38
C ARG A 242 -83.43 10.62 -54.14
N LEU A 243 -83.40 9.31 -54.43
CA LEU A 243 -84.50 8.64 -55.13
C LEU A 243 -85.78 8.65 -54.31
N GLN A 244 -85.69 8.49 -52.98
CA GLN A 244 -86.83 8.58 -52.08
C GLN A 244 -87.43 9.98 -52.09
N THR A 245 -86.61 11.03 -52.00
CA THR A 245 -87.09 12.43 -52.08
C THR A 245 -87.74 12.73 -53.43
N ALA A 246 -87.22 12.18 -54.53
CA ALA A 246 -87.82 12.31 -55.86
C ALA A 246 -89.16 11.54 -55.94
N ALA A 247 -89.22 10.32 -55.42
CA ALA A 247 -90.46 9.53 -55.38
C ALA A 247 -91.55 10.20 -54.53
N ASP A 248 -91.18 10.79 -53.39
CA ASP A 248 -92.11 11.54 -52.54
C ASP A 248 -92.59 12.83 -53.23
N ALA A 249 -91.73 13.49 -54.01
CA ALA A 249 -92.12 14.64 -54.84
C ALA A 249 -93.11 14.23 -55.94
N ASP A 250 -92.80 13.17 -56.69
CA ASP A 250 -93.69 12.62 -57.72
C ASP A 250 -95.04 12.16 -57.12
N ALA A 251 -95.02 11.56 -55.92
CA ALA A 251 -96.23 11.16 -55.22
C ALA A 251 -97.10 12.39 -54.85
N ARG A 252 -96.49 13.47 -54.37
CA ARG A 252 -97.19 14.74 -54.12
C ARG A 252 -97.79 15.31 -55.39
N GLU A 253 -97.03 15.33 -56.49
CA GLU A 253 -97.54 15.79 -57.79
C GLU A 253 -98.73 14.95 -58.28
N ARG A 254 -98.68 13.62 -58.12
CA ARG A 254 -99.80 12.73 -58.43
C ARG A 254 -101.02 13.02 -57.58
N THR A 255 -100.87 13.21 -56.26
CA THR A 255 -102.01 13.56 -55.39
C THR A 255 -102.63 14.92 -55.76
N LEU A 256 -101.82 15.89 -56.20
CA LEU A 256 -102.30 17.17 -56.71
C LEU A 256 -103.03 17.01 -58.05
N ALA A 257 -102.56 16.11 -58.92
CA ALA A 257 -103.24 15.79 -60.18
C ALA A 257 -104.57 15.04 -59.93
N ASP A 258 -104.62 14.14 -58.97
CA ASP A 258 -105.83 13.39 -58.58
C ASP A 258 -106.89 14.31 -57.95
N THR A 259 -106.47 15.22 -57.06
CA THR A 259 -107.39 16.25 -56.52
C THR A 259 -107.89 17.20 -57.63
N ARG A 260 -107.05 17.52 -58.63
CA ARG A 260 -107.48 18.32 -59.78
C ARG A 260 -108.48 17.58 -60.68
N THR A 261 -108.27 16.29 -60.93
CA THR A 261 -109.19 15.50 -61.77
C THR A 261 -110.53 15.23 -61.07
N THR A 262 -110.54 15.03 -59.75
CA THR A 262 -111.78 14.91 -58.96
C THR A 262 -112.60 16.19 -59.01
N VAL A 263 -112.00 17.36 -58.77
CA VAL A 263 -112.70 18.67 -58.90
C VAL A 263 -113.29 18.86 -60.31
N LEU A 264 -112.51 18.58 -61.36
CA LEU A 264 -113.00 18.67 -62.74
C LEU A 264 -114.13 17.68 -63.05
N SER A 265 -114.12 16.50 -62.43
CA SER A 265 -115.20 15.51 -62.58
C SER A 265 -116.50 15.94 -61.89
N GLU A 266 -116.41 16.53 -60.69
CA GLU A 266 -117.55 17.07 -59.95
C GLU A 266 -118.17 18.27 -60.68
N GLU A 267 -117.34 19.15 -61.25
CA GLU A 267 -117.79 20.27 -62.09
C GLU A 267 -118.51 19.76 -63.35
N ARG A 268 -117.98 18.72 -64.00
CA ARG A 268 -118.63 18.10 -65.17
C ARG A 268 -119.98 17.49 -64.81
N GLU A 269 -120.10 16.78 -63.69
CA GLU A 269 -121.38 16.20 -63.24
C GLU A 269 -122.41 17.27 -62.87
N ARG A 270 -121.96 18.35 -62.22
CA ARG A 270 -122.82 19.51 -61.89
C ARG A 270 -123.35 20.19 -63.15
N LEU A 271 -122.50 20.39 -64.16
CA LEU A 271 -122.92 20.96 -65.44
C LEU A 271 -123.86 20.03 -66.21
N ALA A 272 -123.63 18.71 -66.16
CA ALA A 272 -124.55 17.73 -66.76
C ALA A 272 -125.92 17.72 -66.06
N GLY A 273 -125.97 17.90 -64.74
CA GLY A 273 -127.22 18.08 -63.98
C GLY A 273 -127.98 19.33 -64.40
N ALA A 274 -127.28 20.47 -64.47
CA ALA A 274 -127.87 21.73 -64.91
C ALA A 274 -128.39 21.67 -66.35
N LEU A 275 -127.72 20.94 -67.25
CA LEU A 275 -128.18 20.76 -68.63
C LEU A 275 -129.49 19.97 -68.70
N ARG A 276 -129.62 18.88 -67.94
CA ARG A 276 -130.85 18.07 -67.88
C ARG A 276 -132.04 18.85 -67.33
N GLU A 277 -131.82 19.68 -66.31
CA GLU A 277 -132.84 20.58 -65.79
C GLU A 277 -133.29 21.58 -66.86
N LYS A 278 -132.37 22.12 -67.66
CA LYS A 278 -132.70 23.04 -68.74
C LYS A 278 -133.46 22.36 -69.88
N GLU A 279 -133.08 21.15 -70.27
CA GLU A 279 -133.82 20.36 -71.27
C GLU A 279 -135.28 20.12 -70.83
N HIS A 280 -135.49 19.73 -69.57
CA HIS A 280 -136.85 19.55 -69.03
C HIS A 280 -137.66 20.85 -69.01
N THR A 281 -137.04 21.99 -68.70
CA THR A 281 -137.74 23.29 -68.76
C THR A 281 -138.10 23.71 -70.18
N VAL A 282 -137.30 23.34 -71.18
CA VAL A 282 -137.58 23.66 -72.59
C VAL A 282 -138.75 22.86 -73.14
N GLU A 283 -138.89 21.59 -72.75
CA GLU A 283 -140.02 20.73 -73.10
C GLU A 283 -141.34 21.23 -72.49
N LEU A 284 -141.32 21.68 -71.23
CA LEU A 284 -142.51 22.24 -70.57
C LEU A 284 -142.96 23.56 -71.24
N LEU A 285 -142.01 24.42 -71.60
CA LEU A 285 -142.29 25.71 -72.23
C LEU A 285 -142.73 25.58 -73.70
N THR A 286 -142.40 24.49 -74.40
CA THR A 286 -142.89 24.22 -75.76
C THR A 286 -144.36 23.77 -75.76
N MET A 287 -144.81 23.08 -74.72
CA MET A 287 -146.23 22.77 -74.52
C MET A 287 -147.07 24.01 -74.16
N ASP A 288 -146.55 24.89 -73.31
CA ASP A 288 -147.25 26.14 -72.94
C ASP A 288 -147.33 27.15 -74.12
N LYS A 289 -146.33 27.18 -75.00
CA LYS A 289 -146.34 28.05 -76.20
C LYS A 289 -147.48 27.72 -77.17
N ALA A 290 -147.81 26.43 -77.32
CA ALA A 290 -148.89 25.98 -78.20
C ALA A 290 -150.29 26.30 -77.62
N TYR A 291 -150.41 26.30 -76.29
CA TYR A 291 -151.66 26.59 -75.59
C TYR A 291 -151.94 28.11 -75.51
N LEU A 292 -150.92 28.91 -75.21
CA LEU A 292 -151.05 30.37 -75.07
C LEU A 292 -151.22 31.12 -76.42
N GLY A 293 -150.74 30.57 -77.53
CA GLY A 293 -150.88 31.16 -78.88
C GLY A 293 -152.33 31.18 -79.39
N ASN A 294 -153.14 30.20 -79.01
CA ASN A 294 -154.57 30.14 -79.34
C ASN A 294 -155.41 31.03 -78.40
N GLN A 295 -154.93 31.26 -77.17
CA GLN A 295 -155.53 32.19 -76.21
C GLN A 295 -155.25 33.66 -76.57
N ALA A 296 -154.10 33.97 -77.17
CA ALA A 296 -153.69 35.33 -77.57
C ALA A 296 -154.60 35.97 -78.64
N LYS A 297 -155.22 35.19 -79.54
CA LYS A 297 -156.20 35.69 -80.51
C LYS A 297 -157.54 36.05 -79.86
N LEU A 298 -157.98 35.28 -78.87
CA LEU A 298 -159.19 35.53 -78.07
C LEU A 298 -158.99 36.71 -77.09
N LEU A 299 -157.76 36.90 -76.61
CA LEU A 299 -157.37 37.97 -75.70
C LEU A 299 -157.23 39.32 -76.42
N GLY A 300 -156.99 39.37 -77.73
CA GLY A 300 -156.95 40.63 -78.52
C GLY A 300 -158.29 41.37 -78.55
N GLU A 301 -159.41 40.64 -78.56
CA GLU A 301 -160.76 41.21 -78.40
C GLU A 301 -161.05 41.59 -76.94
N GLN A 302 -160.33 40.98 -76.00
CA GLN A 302 -160.28 41.46 -74.62
C GLN A 302 -159.35 42.68 -74.47
N VAL A 303 -158.35 42.92 -75.33
CA VAL A 303 -157.40 44.05 -75.23
C VAL A 303 -158.10 45.41 -75.22
N ALA A 304 -159.21 45.58 -75.94
CA ALA A 304 -160.03 46.78 -75.87
C ALA A 304 -160.76 46.96 -74.51
N LYS A 305 -161.07 45.87 -73.79
CA LYS A 305 -161.49 45.90 -72.36
C LYS A 305 -160.28 46.03 -71.41
N LEU A 306 -159.11 45.57 -71.83
CA LEU A 306 -157.86 45.65 -71.07
C LEU A 306 -157.20 47.03 -71.12
N GLU A 307 -157.64 47.96 -71.97
CA GLU A 307 -157.24 49.37 -71.94
C GLU A 307 -157.76 50.07 -70.67
N VAL A 308 -159.01 49.78 -70.27
CA VAL A 308 -159.58 50.22 -68.99
C VAL A 308 -158.92 49.49 -67.81
N MET A 309 -158.53 48.23 -68.00
CA MET A 309 -157.66 47.55 -67.03
C MET A 309 -156.20 48.03 -67.11
N CYS A 310 -155.79 48.79 -68.14
CA CYS A 310 -154.42 49.23 -68.35
C CYS A 310 -154.06 50.32 -67.34
N ASP A 311 -155.02 51.16 -66.96
CA ASP A 311 -154.85 52.14 -65.89
C ASP A 311 -154.73 51.48 -64.51
N GLN A 312 -155.54 50.45 -64.23
CA GLN A 312 -155.38 49.61 -63.04
C GLN A 312 -154.07 48.79 -63.06
N ARG A 313 -153.62 48.38 -64.25
CA ARG A 313 -152.33 47.70 -64.46
C ARG A 313 -151.15 48.65 -64.34
N GLN A 314 -151.27 49.94 -64.64
CA GLN A 314 -150.21 50.91 -64.41
C GLN A 314 -149.94 51.08 -62.90
N GLU A 315 -150.98 51.00 -62.07
CA GLU A 315 -150.87 51.00 -60.61
C GLU A 315 -150.26 49.69 -60.10
N LYS A 316 -150.72 48.55 -60.62
CA LYS A 316 -150.09 47.23 -60.43
C LYS A 316 -148.61 47.22 -60.87
N VAL A 317 -148.25 47.95 -61.93
CA VAL A 317 -146.86 48.07 -62.42
C VAL A 317 -146.00 48.86 -61.45
N ARG A 318 -146.53 49.86 -60.74
CA ARG A 318 -145.78 50.57 -59.69
C ARG A 318 -145.54 49.66 -58.48
N GLU A 319 -146.55 48.89 -58.08
CA GLU A 319 -146.41 47.88 -57.01
C GLU A 319 -145.42 46.77 -57.40
N LEU A 320 -145.51 46.25 -58.63
CA LEU A 320 -144.59 45.26 -59.15
C LEU A 320 -143.16 45.80 -59.31
N LYS A 321 -142.98 47.10 -59.61
CA LYS A 321 -141.66 47.74 -59.61
C LYS A 321 -141.07 47.84 -58.21
N ARG A 322 -141.87 48.14 -57.18
CA ARG A 322 -141.45 48.10 -55.77
C ARG A 322 -141.10 46.69 -55.33
N ALA A 323 -141.98 45.71 -55.61
CA ALA A 323 -141.71 44.30 -55.33
C ALA A 323 -140.48 43.78 -56.09
N ARG A 324 -140.25 44.23 -57.33
CA ARG A 324 -139.03 43.93 -58.10
C ARG A 324 -137.79 44.49 -57.40
N GLN A 325 -137.84 45.74 -56.95
CA GLN A 325 -136.71 46.35 -56.24
C GLN A 325 -136.43 45.63 -54.92
N GLU A 326 -137.46 45.33 -54.13
CA GLU A 326 -137.32 44.55 -52.89
C GLU A 326 -136.75 43.15 -53.14
N LEU A 327 -137.14 42.49 -54.24
CA LEU A 327 -136.56 41.20 -54.61
C LEU A 327 -135.11 41.32 -55.09
N TYR A 328 -134.75 42.39 -55.81
CA TYR A 328 -133.35 42.66 -56.17
C TYR A 328 -132.49 42.97 -54.94
N ASP A 329 -132.99 43.78 -54.00
CA ASP A 329 -132.28 44.10 -52.77
C ASP A 329 -132.13 42.86 -51.90
N LYS A 330 -133.15 41.98 -51.81
CA LYS A 330 -133.04 40.66 -51.17
C LYS A 330 -132.06 39.74 -51.88
N LEU A 331 -132.01 39.76 -53.22
CA LEU A 331 -131.05 38.97 -53.99
C LEU A 331 -129.61 39.47 -53.79
N LEU A 332 -129.42 40.79 -53.70
CA LEU A 332 -128.11 41.39 -53.41
C LEU A 332 -127.68 41.09 -51.98
N ALA A 333 -128.56 41.29 -51.00
CA ALA A 333 -128.29 40.96 -49.60
C ALA A 333 -127.94 39.47 -49.42
N THR A 334 -128.70 38.56 -50.02
CA THR A 334 -128.38 37.11 -49.97
C THR A 334 -127.06 36.78 -50.69
N ARG A 335 -126.71 37.48 -51.77
CA ARG A 335 -125.39 37.33 -52.41
C ARG A 335 -124.25 37.85 -51.54
N GLU A 336 -124.43 38.99 -50.88
CA GLU A 336 -123.46 39.56 -49.95
C GLU A 336 -123.30 38.69 -48.71
N ASP A 337 -124.40 38.19 -48.13
CA ASP A 337 -124.40 37.28 -46.99
C ASP A 337 -123.73 35.94 -47.33
N THR A 338 -124.01 35.37 -48.50
CA THR A 338 -123.35 34.14 -48.96
C THR A 338 -121.86 34.38 -49.21
N ALA A 339 -121.48 35.49 -49.85
CA ALA A 339 -120.08 35.86 -50.05
C ALA A 339 -119.33 36.04 -48.72
N ALA A 340 -119.92 36.77 -47.76
CA ALA A 340 -119.37 36.97 -46.43
C ALA A 340 -119.24 35.65 -45.65
N ALA A 341 -120.24 34.76 -45.74
CA ALA A 341 -120.17 33.44 -45.12
C ALA A 341 -119.08 32.55 -45.73
N HIS A 342 -118.87 32.62 -47.05
CA HIS A 342 -117.76 31.94 -47.73
C HIS A 342 -116.42 32.52 -47.30
N GLU A 343 -116.29 33.84 -47.25
CA GLU A 343 -115.08 34.52 -46.81
C GLU A 343 -114.75 34.20 -45.34
N GLN A 344 -115.74 34.21 -44.44
CA GLN A 344 -115.56 33.81 -43.05
C GLN A 344 -115.13 32.34 -42.90
N ARG A 345 -115.67 31.43 -43.72
CA ARG A 345 -115.23 30.02 -43.74
C ARG A 345 -113.79 29.89 -44.21
N LEU A 346 -113.42 30.58 -45.28
CA LEU A 346 -112.03 30.60 -45.78
C LEU A 346 -111.08 31.20 -44.73
N GLN A 347 -111.45 32.31 -44.10
CA GLN A 347 -110.68 32.90 -43.00
C GLN A 347 -110.54 31.95 -41.81
N ALA A 348 -111.60 31.23 -41.44
CA ALA A 348 -111.54 30.23 -40.38
C ALA A 348 -110.67 29.01 -40.76
N GLU A 349 -110.68 28.57 -42.01
CA GLU A 349 -109.82 27.50 -42.52
C GLU A 349 -108.35 27.93 -42.55
N ILE A 350 -108.07 29.15 -43.04
CA ILE A 350 -106.73 29.76 -43.00
C ILE A 350 -106.25 29.83 -41.55
N ALA A 351 -107.06 30.34 -40.61
CA ALA A 351 -106.71 30.42 -39.20
C ALA A 351 -106.44 29.04 -38.57
N ARG A 352 -107.20 28.01 -38.96
CA ARG A 352 -106.98 26.62 -38.52
C ARG A 352 -105.66 26.06 -39.05
N ILE A 353 -105.36 26.29 -40.33
CA ILE A 353 -104.10 25.85 -40.96
C ILE A 353 -102.91 26.57 -40.32
N GLU A 354 -103.01 27.89 -40.12
CA GLU A 354 -101.98 28.66 -39.42
C GLU A 354 -101.77 28.17 -37.99
N ALA A 355 -102.83 27.90 -37.24
CA ALA A 355 -102.73 27.39 -35.87
C ALA A 355 -102.05 26.02 -35.82
N ARG A 356 -102.39 25.11 -36.75
CA ARG A 356 -101.73 23.80 -36.89
C ARG A 356 -100.26 23.97 -37.26
N ALA A 357 -99.95 24.76 -38.28
CA ALA A 357 -98.57 25.03 -38.70
C ALA A 357 -97.74 25.67 -37.57
N ARG A 358 -98.31 26.58 -36.79
CA ARG A 358 -97.65 27.13 -35.60
C ARG A 358 -97.40 26.06 -34.54
N GLY A 359 -98.38 25.18 -34.29
CA GLY A 359 -98.23 24.04 -33.39
C GLY A 359 -97.13 23.07 -33.83
N ASP A 360 -97.11 22.70 -35.10
CA ASP A 360 -96.09 21.82 -35.69
C ASP A 360 -94.69 22.46 -35.63
N LEU A 361 -94.59 23.76 -35.91
CA LEU A 361 -93.33 24.51 -35.78
C LEU A 361 -92.85 24.57 -34.33
N GLU A 362 -93.74 24.76 -33.37
CA GLU A 362 -93.40 24.71 -31.94
C GLU A 362 -92.95 23.30 -31.52
N GLN A 363 -93.62 22.26 -32.01
CA GLN A 363 -93.25 20.87 -31.74
C GLN A 363 -91.86 20.56 -32.30
N ILE A 364 -91.59 20.91 -33.57
CA ILE A 364 -90.27 20.73 -34.19
C ILE A 364 -89.20 21.50 -33.42
N ARG A 365 -89.49 22.72 -32.94
CA ARG A 365 -88.55 23.49 -32.11
C ARG A 365 -88.25 22.78 -30.79
N ARG A 366 -89.26 22.27 -30.09
CA ARG A 366 -89.09 21.50 -28.83
C ARG A 366 -88.28 20.23 -29.07
N GLU A 367 -88.62 19.46 -30.11
CA GLU A 367 -87.89 18.24 -30.46
C GLU A 367 -86.43 18.53 -30.83
N ALA A 368 -86.18 19.60 -31.59
CA ALA A 368 -84.83 20.04 -31.92
C ALA A 368 -84.04 20.51 -30.67
N GLU A 369 -84.70 21.20 -29.73
CA GLU A 369 -84.11 21.57 -28.44
C GLU A 369 -83.77 20.34 -27.59
N GLU A 370 -84.67 19.37 -27.49
CA GLU A 370 -84.42 18.11 -26.77
C GLU A 370 -83.26 17.31 -27.37
N VAL A 371 -83.20 17.18 -28.70
CA VAL A 371 -82.10 16.48 -29.37
C VAL A 371 -80.77 17.21 -29.10
N ARG A 372 -80.74 18.54 -29.24
CA ARG A 372 -79.54 19.33 -28.91
C ARG A 372 -79.15 19.17 -27.44
N GLU A 373 -80.10 19.13 -26.51
CA GLU A 373 -79.80 18.89 -25.09
C GLU A 373 -79.23 17.50 -24.84
N ARG A 374 -79.78 16.46 -25.48
CA ARG A 374 -79.25 15.09 -25.39
C ARG A 374 -77.83 15.01 -25.95
N GLU A 375 -77.58 15.62 -27.11
CA GLU A 375 -76.24 15.71 -27.70
C GLU A 375 -75.27 16.49 -26.81
N MET A 376 -75.70 17.64 -26.26
CA MET A 376 -74.88 18.41 -25.32
C MET A 376 -74.54 17.63 -24.05
N ARG A 377 -75.48 16.83 -23.52
CA ARG A 377 -75.22 15.94 -22.38
C ARG A 377 -74.23 14.84 -22.77
N ALA A 378 -74.46 14.15 -23.88
CA ALA A 378 -73.55 13.12 -24.36
C ALA A 378 -72.13 13.64 -24.60
N LEU A 379 -71.99 14.82 -25.21
CA LEU A 379 -70.69 15.47 -25.42
C LEU A 379 -70.00 15.86 -24.10
N ARG A 380 -70.76 16.29 -23.09
CA ARG A 380 -70.22 16.57 -21.74
C ARG A 380 -69.76 15.29 -21.05
N ASP A 381 -70.55 14.23 -21.11
CA ASP A 381 -70.20 12.94 -20.51
C ASP A 381 -68.94 12.35 -21.18
N MET A 382 -68.83 12.47 -22.51
CA MET A 382 -67.63 12.06 -23.26
C MET A 382 -66.42 12.91 -22.90
N ARG A 383 -66.58 14.23 -22.76
CA ARG A 383 -65.52 15.13 -22.30
C ARG A 383 -65.06 14.75 -20.89
N ASP A 384 -65.99 14.49 -19.98
CA ASP A 384 -65.68 14.18 -18.58
C ASP A 384 -65.01 12.80 -18.45
N ALA A 385 -65.44 11.82 -19.25
CA ALA A 385 -64.76 10.53 -19.38
C ALA A 385 -63.33 10.69 -19.90
N ALA A 386 -63.14 11.46 -20.97
CA ALA A 386 -61.82 11.75 -21.53
C ALA A 386 -60.91 12.51 -20.53
N ALA A 387 -61.48 13.46 -19.77
CA ALA A 387 -60.75 14.18 -18.73
C ALA A 387 -60.29 13.23 -17.60
N LEU A 388 -61.17 12.31 -17.17
CA LEU A 388 -60.83 11.33 -16.14
C LEU A 388 -59.79 10.31 -16.63
N GLU A 389 -59.83 9.91 -17.90
CA GLU A 389 -58.77 9.09 -18.51
C GLU A 389 -57.44 9.85 -18.61
N ALA A 390 -57.47 11.14 -18.96
CA ALA A 390 -56.28 11.98 -18.97
C ALA A 390 -55.67 12.14 -17.57
N GLU A 391 -56.49 12.34 -16.53
CA GLU A 391 -56.03 12.39 -15.14
C GLU A 391 -55.41 11.06 -14.69
N ARG A 392 -56.02 9.92 -15.06
CA ARG A 392 -55.45 8.59 -14.79
C ARG A 392 -54.12 8.37 -15.50
N ALA A 393 -53.99 8.80 -16.75
CA ALA A 393 -52.74 8.73 -17.50
C ALA A 393 -51.67 9.62 -16.85
N GLN A 394 -52.02 10.85 -16.46
CA GLN A 394 -51.11 11.75 -15.73
C GLN A 394 -50.67 11.17 -14.38
N ALA A 395 -51.57 10.51 -13.64
CA ALA A 395 -51.22 9.83 -12.40
C ALA A 395 -50.18 8.71 -12.63
N LYS A 396 -50.38 7.86 -13.65
CA LYS A 396 -49.40 6.82 -14.03
C LYS A 396 -48.05 7.41 -14.44
N VAL A 397 -48.04 8.55 -15.16
CA VAL A 397 -46.80 9.25 -15.50
C VAL A 397 -46.11 9.76 -14.24
N ARG A 398 -46.85 10.37 -13.30
CA ARG A 398 -46.29 10.85 -12.02
C ARG A 398 -45.71 9.72 -11.18
N GLU A 399 -46.42 8.59 -11.09
CA GLU A 399 -45.93 7.38 -10.41
C GLU A 399 -44.67 6.83 -11.10
N GLY A 400 -44.67 6.75 -12.43
CA GLY A 400 -43.49 6.33 -13.19
C GLY A 400 -42.29 7.25 -12.99
N THR A 401 -42.49 8.57 -12.98
CA THR A 401 -41.42 9.53 -12.67
C THR A 401 -40.91 9.38 -11.24
N ALA A 402 -41.79 9.14 -10.26
CA ALA A 402 -41.38 8.95 -8.87
C ALA A 402 -40.55 7.68 -8.68
N VAL A 403 -40.94 6.57 -9.33
CA VAL A 403 -40.16 5.31 -9.32
C VAL A 403 -38.81 5.49 -10.01
N TYR A 404 -38.77 6.23 -11.13
CA TYR A 404 -37.52 6.55 -11.82
C TYR A 404 -36.59 7.40 -10.95
N ASP A 405 -37.11 8.42 -10.26
CA ASP A 405 -36.35 9.26 -9.33
C ASP A 405 -35.82 8.45 -8.14
N GLU A 406 -36.62 7.54 -7.58
CA GLU A 406 -36.17 6.62 -6.53
C GLU A 406 -35.05 5.70 -7.04
N LEU A 407 -35.20 5.14 -8.24
CA LEU A 407 -34.17 4.30 -8.86
C LEU A 407 -32.87 5.08 -9.11
N LEU A 408 -32.96 6.34 -9.56
CA LEU A 408 -31.81 7.22 -9.71
C LEU A 408 -31.11 7.51 -8.39
N LEU A 409 -31.87 7.72 -7.30
CA LEU A 409 -31.31 7.91 -5.96
C LEU A 409 -30.56 6.65 -5.51
N ARG A 410 -31.19 5.46 -5.65
CA ARG A 410 -30.55 4.18 -5.32
C ARG A 410 -29.30 3.92 -6.16
N TYR A 411 -29.34 4.25 -7.45
CA TYR A 411 -28.17 4.14 -8.33
C TYR A 411 -27.03 5.05 -7.85
N ARG A 412 -27.32 6.31 -7.50
CA ARG A 412 -26.31 7.25 -6.97
C ARG A 412 -25.76 6.80 -5.62
N GLU A 413 -26.58 6.21 -4.76
CA GLU A 413 -26.12 5.62 -3.49
C GLU A 413 -25.19 4.43 -3.75
N LEU A 414 -25.60 3.51 -4.63
CA LEU A 414 -24.78 2.36 -5.01
C LEU A 414 -23.45 2.81 -5.62
N GLN A 415 -23.48 3.81 -6.50
CA GLN A 415 -22.28 4.41 -7.08
C GLN A 415 -21.36 4.98 -6.00
N LYS A 416 -21.89 5.76 -5.05
CA LYS A 416 -21.09 6.28 -3.91
C LYS A 416 -20.47 5.15 -3.08
N THR A 417 -21.20 4.07 -2.82
CA THR A 417 -20.67 2.93 -2.06
C THR A 417 -19.58 2.17 -2.84
N ALA A 418 -19.74 2.03 -4.15
CA ALA A 418 -18.74 1.41 -5.02
C ALA A 418 -17.47 2.28 -5.11
N ASP A 419 -17.61 3.60 -5.25
CA ASP A 419 -16.50 4.54 -5.27
C ASP A 419 -15.74 4.54 -3.93
N ALA A 420 -16.46 4.47 -2.80
CA ALA A 420 -15.86 4.33 -1.47
C ALA A 420 -15.08 3.01 -1.34
N ALA A 421 -15.69 1.88 -1.71
CA ALA A 421 -15.01 0.57 -1.70
C ALA A 421 -13.77 0.55 -2.61
N GLN A 422 -13.85 1.21 -3.78
CA GLN A 422 -12.70 1.35 -4.68
C GLN A 422 -11.59 2.20 -4.07
N ALA A 423 -11.93 3.29 -3.36
CA ALA A 423 -10.97 4.12 -2.66
C ALA A 423 -10.27 3.35 -1.53
N ASP A 424 -11.02 2.56 -0.76
CA ASP A 424 -10.49 1.71 0.30
C ASP A 424 -9.53 0.64 -0.24
N LEU A 425 -9.93 -0.09 -1.30
CA LEU A 425 -9.06 -1.06 -1.97
C LEU A 425 -7.79 -0.41 -2.53
N ARG A 426 -7.89 0.80 -3.11
CA ARG A 426 -6.71 1.56 -3.55
C ARG A 426 -5.80 1.94 -2.39
N ALA A 427 -6.35 2.30 -1.24
CA ALA A 427 -5.57 2.60 -0.04
C ALA A 427 -4.87 1.34 0.49
N GLU A 428 -5.56 0.21 0.55
CA GLU A 428 -4.99 -1.08 0.95
C GLU A 428 -3.84 -1.51 0.03
N VAL A 429 -4.01 -1.39 -1.28
CA VAL A 429 -2.94 -1.67 -2.26
C VAL A 429 -1.73 -0.77 -2.03
N LYS A 430 -1.93 0.53 -1.73
CA LYS A 430 -0.80 1.44 -1.40
C LYS A 430 -0.08 1.01 -0.12
N VAL A 431 -0.81 0.62 0.93
CA VAL A 431 -0.22 0.12 2.18
C VAL A 431 0.59 -1.15 1.90
N LYS A 432 0.03 -2.10 1.12
CA LYS A 432 0.73 -3.32 0.72
C LYS A 432 1.98 -3.03 -0.10
N ALA A 433 1.94 -2.06 -1.01
CA ALA A 433 3.13 -1.61 -1.74
C ALA A 433 4.22 -1.09 -0.78
N PHE A 434 3.87 -0.24 0.19
CA PHE A 434 4.83 0.23 1.20
C PHE A 434 5.38 -0.91 2.09
N GLU A 435 4.54 -1.90 2.43
CA GLU A 435 4.99 -3.08 3.18
C GLU A 435 6.00 -3.92 2.37
N VAL A 436 5.78 -4.07 1.06
CA VAL A 436 6.69 -4.75 0.14
C VAL A 436 8.00 -3.98 0.01
N ASP A 437 7.96 -2.66 -0.21
CA ASP A 437 9.16 -1.82 -0.29
C ASP A 437 9.98 -1.90 1.01
N ARG A 438 9.31 -1.85 2.16
CA ARG A 438 9.96 -2.02 3.47
C ARG A 438 10.60 -3.41 3.60
N ALA A 439 9.90 -4.47 3.22
CA ALA A 439 10.44 -5.84 3.27
C ALA A 439 11.63 -6.01 2.31
N GLN A 440 11.59 -5.36 1.15
CA GLN A 440 12.68 -5.35 0.19
C GLN A 440 13.92 -4.63 0.74
N LEU A 441 13.76 -3.45 1.37
CA LEU A 441 14.85 -2.75 2.05
C LEU A 441 15.47 -3.61 3.15
N LEU A 442 14.65 -4.24 4.00
CA LEU A 442 15.15 -5.16 5.04
C LEU A 442 15.89 -6.37 4.45
N LYS A 443 15.42 -6.92 3.34
CA LYS A 443 16.13 -7.99 2.61
C LYS A 443 17.49 -7.49 2.09
N GLU A 444 17.55 -6.30 1.52
CA GLU A 444 18.79 -5.71 1.02
C GLU A 444 19.80 -5.46 2.16
N GLU A 445 19.34 -4.91 3.29
CA GLU A 445 20.16 -4.72 4.49
C GLU A 445 20.68 -6.05 5.06
N THR A 446 19.81 -7.05 5.24
CA THR A 446 20.20 -8.37 5.78
C THR A 446 21.15 -9.12 4.84
N THR A 447 20.96 -9.03 3.52
CA THR A 447 21.90 -9.61 2.55
C THR A 447 23.25 -8.91 2.56
N SER A 448 23.29 -7.58 2.75
CA SER A 448 24.53 -6.82 2.93
C SER A 448 25.26 -7.25 4.22
N GLN A 449 24.55 -7.33 5.34
CA GLN A 449 25.09 -7.82 6.62
C GLN A 449 25.63 -9.25 6.49
N MET A 450 24.90 -10.15 5.81
CA MET A 450 25.35 -11.52 5.57
C MET A 450 26.66 -11.55 4.76
N LYS A 451 26.79 -10.72 3.72
CA LYS A 451 28.04 -10.58 2.94
C LYS A 451 29.19 -10.10 3.80
N GLN A 452 28.96 -9.10 4.66
CA GLN A 452 29.98 -8.59 5.59
C GLN A 452 30.42 -9.66 6.59
N LEU A 453 29.48 -10.40 7.18
CA LEU A 453 29.78 -11.50 8.11
C LEU A 453 30.54 -12.64 7.43
N LYS A 454 30.21 -12.98 6.17
CA LYS A 454 30.96 -13.95 5.37
C LYS A 454 32.41 -13.51 5.17
N LEU A 455 32.63 -12.25 4.75
CA LEU A 455 33.97 -11.70 4.58
C LEU A 455 34.77 -11.71 5.89
N GLN A 456 34.15 -11.32 7.01
CA GLN A 456 34.78 -11.39 8.33
C GLN A 456 35.15 -12.82 8.71
N ASN A 457 34.29 -13.81 8.42
CA ASN A 457 34.57 -15.21 8.68
C ASN A 457 35.74 -15.71 7.82
N GLU A 458 35.78 -15.37 6.53
CA GLU A 458 36.90 -15.68 5.63
C GLU A 458 38.22 -15.07 6.12
N MET A 459 38.20 -13.81 6.56
CA MET A 459 39.38 -13.16 7.17
C MET A 459 39.83 -13.84 8.45
N LEU A 460 38.91 -14.21 9.34
CA LEU A 460 39.22 -14.92 10.58
C LEU A 460 39.76 -16.32 10.29
N GLN A 461 39.18 -17.04 9.32
CA GLN A 461 39.70 -18.33 8.87
C GLN A 461 41.13 -18.21 8.31
N ALA A 462 41.40 -17.19 7.49
CA ALA A 462 42.76 -16.91 7.00
C ALA A 462 43.72 -16.61 8.17
N LYS A 463 43.30 -15.80 9.15
CA LYS A 463 44.08 -15.52 10.36
C LYS A 463 44.38 -16.79 11.16
N VAL A 464 43.40 -17.67 11.33
CA VAL A 464 43.58 -18.96 12.01
C VAL A 464 44.57 -19.83 11.25
N LYS A 465 44.51 -19.89 9.91
CA LYS A 465 45.48 -20.65 9.10
C LYS A 465 46.90 -20.15 9.33
N VAL A 466 47.13 -18.83 9.22
CA VAL A 466 48.46 -18.23 9.46
C VAL A 466 48.94 -18.47 10.89
N LEU A 467 48.08 -18.31 11.89
CA LEU A 467 48.44 -18.59 13.29
C LEU A 467 48.76 -20.08 13.51
N THR A 468 48.06 -20.99 12.82
CA THR A 468 48.33 -22.43 12.89
C THR A 468 49.67 -22.77 12.22
N GLU A 469 49.98 -22.14 11.09
CA GLU A 469 51.28 -22.28 10.41
C GLU A 469 52.42 -21.75 11.29
N ASN A 470 52.26 -20.56 11.87
CA ASN A 470 53.24 -19.99 12.79
C ASN A 470 53.42 -20.86 14.04
N TYR A 471 52.34 -21.39 14.60
CA TYR A 471 52.41 -22.29 15.75
C TYR A 471 53.16 -23.57 15.39
N ARG A 472 52.87 -24.18 14.23
CA ARG A 472 53.59 -25.37 13.76
C ARG A 472 55.07 -25.07 13.52
N ALA A 473 55.40 -23.93 12.90
CA ALA A 473 56.78 -23.51 12.69
C ALA A 473 57.53 -23.34 14.03
N LEU A 474 56.88 -22.69 15.00
CA LEU A 474 57.43 -22.53 16.35
C LEU A 474 57.61 -23.88 17.06
N ASP A 475 56.64 -24.79 16.95
CA ASP A 475 56.74 -26.13 17.51
C ASP A 475 57.86 -26.94 16.86
N THR A 476 58.07 -26.83 15.54
CA THR A 476 59.23 -27.46 14.87
C THR A 476 60.56 -26.89 15.33
N GLU A 477 60.64 -25.57 15.53
CA GLU A 477 61.86 -24.91 16.00
C GLU A 477 62.15 -25.27 17.47
N LEU A 478 61.13 -25.29 18.32
CA LEU A 478 61.24 -25.75 19.71
C LEU A 478 61.70 -27.21 19.77
N ASN A 479 61.11 -28.10 18.95
CA ASN A 479 61.53 -29.50 18.89
C ASN A 479 62.98 -29.65 18.39
N LYS A 480 63.41 -28.80 17.44
CA LYS A 480 64.79 -28.76 16.96
C LYS A 480 65.76 -28.32 18.06
N GLN A 481 65.49 -27.20 18.74
CA GLN A 481 66.30 -26.71 19.86
C GLN A 481 66.34 -27.71 21.01
N LEU A 482 65.22 -28.37 21.29
CA LEU A 482 65.13 -29.40 22.32
C LEU A 482 65.92 -30.65 21.91
N GLY A 483 65.93 -31.01 20.64
CA GLY A 483 66.81 -32.04 20.07
C GLY A 483 68.30 -31.68 20.18
N GLU A 484 68.67 -30.46 19.80
CA GLU A 484 70.04 -29.93 19.93
C GLU A 484 70.51 -29.94 21.37
N ALA A 485 69.72 -29.41 22.31
CA ALA A 485 70.04 -29.43 23.74
C ALA A 485 70.14 -30.86 24.31
N ARG A 486 69.28 -31.79 23.86
CA ARG A 486 69.39 -33.22 24.23
C ARG A 486 70.70 -33.83 23.70
N ASN A 487 71.10 -33.51 22.48
CA ASN A 487 72.35 -33.98 21.88
C ASN A 487 73.57 -33.39 22.62
N GLU A 488 73.55 -32.10 22.95
CA GLU A 488 74.60 -31.47 23.76
C GLU A 488 74.70 -32.10 25.15
N LEU A 489 73.57 -32.35 25.81
CA LEU A 489 73.53 -33.08 27.08
C LEU A 489 74.09 -34.50 26.95
N ALA A 490 73.78 -35.21 25.87
CA ALA A 490 74.35 -36.53 25.60
C ALA A 490 75.88 -36.45 25.42
N LEU A 491 76.38 -35.51 24.62
CA LEU A 491 77.82 -35.30 24.42
C LEU A 491 78.54 -34.94 25.72
N VAL A 492 77.96 -34.06 26.55
CA VAL A 492 78.54 -33.71 27.85
C VAL A 492 78.52 -34.90 28.80
N ARG A 493 77.45 -35.70 28.81
CA ARG A 493 77.38 -36.95 29.59
C ARG A 493 78.43 -37.96 29.14
N GLU A 494 78.65 -38.12 27.85
CA GLU A 494 79.72 -38.99 27.33
C GLU A 494 81.11 -38.47 27.71
N ARG A 495 81.35 -37.16 27.60
CA ARG A 495 82.61 -36.54 28.06
C ARG A 495 82.81 -36.75 29.56
N LEU A 496 81.77 -36.57 30.37
CA LEU A 496 81.84 -36.80 31.81
C LEU A 496 82.14 -38.26 32.11
N ALA A 497 81.45 -39.20 31.46
CA ALA A 497 81.71 -40.63 31.62
C ALA A 497 83.15 -41.00 31.23
N HIS A 498 83.72 -40.35 30.21
CA HIS A 498 85.13 -40.51 29.84
C HIS A 498 86.07 -39.96 30.92
N TYR A 499 85.78 -38.78 31.50
CA TYR A 499 86.57 -38.25 32.61
C TYR A 499 86.46 -39.10 33.88
N GLU A 500 85.27 -39.61 34.22
CA GLU A 500 85.06 -40.52 35.35
C GLU A 500 85.82 -41.84 35.17
N LEU A 501 85.94 -42.35 33.95
CA LEU A 501 86.77 -43.51 33.65
C LEU A 501 88.25 -43.20 33.88
N LEU A 502 88.72 -42.04 33.39
CA LEU A 502 90.09 -41.58 33.62
C LEU A 502 90.40 -41.40 35.11
N GLU A 503 89.46 -40.88 35.90
CA GLU A 503 89.63 -40.74 37.36
C GLU A 503 89.79 -42.11 38.02
N LYS A 504 88.98 -43.11 37.65
CA LYS A 504 89.13 -44.48 38.18
C LYS A 504 90.49 -45.09 37.84
N GLU A 505 90.95 -44.91 36.59
CA GLU A 505 92.29 -45.36 36.16
C GLU A 505 93.42 -44.65 36.94
N LEU A 506 93.24 -43.36 37.27
CA LEU A 506 94.21 -42.59 38.07
C LEU A 506 94.21 -43.03 39.54
N ASP A 507 93.04 -43.26 40.14
CA ASP A 507 92.93 -43.73 41.52
C ASP A 507 93.56 -45.14 41.67
N GLU A 508 93.32 -46.05 40.72
CA GLU A 508 93.96 -47.37 40.68
C GLU A 508 95.50 -47.26 40.59
N ALA A 509 96.02 -46.32 39.80
CA ALA A 509 97.46 -46.08 39.68
C ALA A 509 98.07 -45.48 40.96
N VAL A 510 97.34 -44.61 41.67
CA VAL A 510 97.78 -44.01 42.94
C VAL A 510 97.80 -45.05 44.06
N VAL A 511 96.78 -45.91 44.16
CA VAL A 511 96.74 -47.02 45.13
C VAL A 511 97.88 -48.00 44.85
N SER A 512 98.10 -48.37 43.59
CA SER A 512 99.22 -49.23 43.19
C SER A 512 100.59 -48.63 43.53
N ALA A 513 100.72 -47.30 43.50
CA ALA A 513 101.96 -46.60 43.89
C ALA A 513 102.12 -46.44 45.42
N ALA A 514 101.02 -46.43 46.18
CA ALA A 514 101.01 -46.34 47.64
C ALA A 514 101.26 -47.69 48.32
N GLU A 515 100.83 -48.80 47.72
CA GLU A 515 101.00 -50.16 48.27
C GLU A 515 102.44 -50.70 48.23
N GLY A 516 103.39 -49.95 47.67
CA GLY A 516 104.81 -50.27 47.81
C GLY A 516 105.18 -51.64 47.23
N TYR A 517 104.59 -52.03 46.10
CA TYR A 517 105.14 -53.13 45.30
C TYR A 517 106.53 -52.72 44.82
N LYS A 518 107.52 -53.44 45.36
CA LYS A 518 108.92 -53.38 44.97
C LYS A 518 109.07 -53.92 43.56
N ASP A 519 108.79 -53.10 42.56
CA ASP A 519 109.36 -53.16 41.22
C ASP A 519 109.19 -51.79 40.57
N GLU A 520 110.09 -51.40 39.67
CA GLU A 520 109.98 -50.19 38.86
C GLU A 520 109.06 -50.43 37.63
N PRO A 521 107.74 -50.16 37.69
CA PRO A 521 106.99 -49.84 36.47
C PRO A 521 106.09 -48.59 36.59
N SER A 522 106.27 -47.77 37.63
CA SER A 522 105.42 -46.57 37.84
C SER A 522 105.66 -45.39 36.88
N VAL A 523 106.60 -45.49 35.93
CA VAL A 523 106.87 -44.46 34.91
C VAL A 523 106.35 -44.86 33.51
N ARG A 524 106.23 -46.15 33.20
CA ARG A 524 105.80 -46.63 31.86
C ARG A 524 104.31 -46.43 31.57
N TRP A 525 103.44 -46.56 32.57
CA TRP A 525 101.99 -46.36 32.37
C TRP A 525 101.65 -44.91 31.99
N LEU A 526 102.39 -43.95 32.55
CA LEU A 526 102.24 -42.52 32.26
C LEU A 526 102.72 -42.16 30.84
N GLU A 527 103.64 -42.95 30.27
CA GLU A 527 104.11 -42.82 28.90
C GLU A 527 103.15 -43.45 27.88
N GLN A 528 102.46 -44.54 28.24
CA GLN A 528 101.45 -45.22 27.41
C GLN A 528 100.14 -44.42 27.24
N LEU A 529 99.80 -43.54 28.19
CA LEU A 529 98.71 -42.54 28.09
C LEU A 529 99.05 -41.38 27.12
N GLY A 530 99.67 -41.68 25.98
CA GLY A 530 100.08 -40.70 24.96
C GLY A 530 98.94 -39.78 24.52
N THR A 531 99.27 -38.50 24.27
CA THR A 531 98.46 -37.38 23.71
C THR A 531 97.03 -37.11 24.22
N SER A 532 96.41 -38.00 25.01
CA SER A 532 95.02 -37.89 25.50
C SER A 532 94.88 -37.03 26.76
N VAL A 533 95.97 -36.86 27.53
CA VAL A 533 95.99 -36.05 28.76
C VAL A 533 96.84 -34.79 28.54
N PRO A 534 96.28 -33.58 28.75
CA PRO A 534 97.04 -32.33 28.64
C PRO A 534 98.30 -32.33 29.52
N ILE A 535 99.40 -31.78 28.99
CA ILE A 535 100.73 -31.77 29.63
C ILE A 535 100.70 -31.16 31.04
N ALA A 536 99.83 -30.18 31.28
CA ALA A 536 99.64 -29.55 32.59
C ALA A 536 99.06 -30.53 33.64
N VAL A 537 98.10 -31.37 33.23
CA VAL A 537 97.50 -32.40 34.09
C VAL A 537 98.50 -33.52 34.35
N ARG A 538 99.26 -33.94 33.33
CA ARG A 538 100.34 -34.93 33.47
C ARG A 538 101.41 -34.48 34.48
N ARG A 539 101.83 -33.20 34.44
CA ARG A 539 102.74 -32.62 35.45
C ARG A 539 102.13 -32.59 36.85
N ARG A 540 100.84 -32.27 36.97
CA ARG A 540 100.14 -32.23 38.27
C ARG A 540 100.03 -33.62 38.89
N ILE A 541 99.73 -34.65 38.11
CA ILE A 541 99.69 -36.05 38.55
C ILE A 541 101.06 -36.53 39.02
N GLN A 542 102.15 -36.18 38.32
CA GLN A 542 103.51 -36.50 38.76
C GLN A 542 103.88 -35.85 40.10
N GLN A 543 103.43 -34.60 40.30
CA GLN A 543 103.64 -33.86 41.56
C GLN A 543 102.83 -34.45 42.71
N SER A 544 101.56 -34.81 42.49
CA SER A 544 100.73 -35.47 43.52
C SER A 544 101.28 -36.84 43.91
N LEU A 545 101.79 -37.61 42.95
CA LEU A 545 102.43 -38.90 43.21
C LEU A 545 103.73 -38.75 44.05
N HIS A 546 104.53 -37.72 43.76
CA HIS A 546 105.72 -37.39 44.56
C HIS A 546 105.37 -36.89 45.97
N LEU A 547 104.31 -36.08 46.10
CA LEU A 547 103.80 -35.63 47.39
C LEU A 547 103.30 -36.81 48.23
N ALA A 548 102.56 -37.76 47.63
CA ALA A 548 102.11 -38.96 48.34
C ALA A 548 103.28 -39.78 48.88
N LYS A 549 104.34 -40.00 48.09
CA LYS A 549 105.57 -40.68 48.53
C LYS A 549 106.28 -39.91 49.67
N ARG A 550 106.28 -38.57 49.64
CA ARG A 550 106.91 -37.73 50.66
C ARG A 550 106.09 -37.66 51.95
N CYS A 551 104.76 -37.62 51.87
CA CYS A 551 103.89 -37.66 53.05
C CYS A 551 104.04 -39.00 53.80
N ALA A 552 104.06 -40.12 53.08
CA ALA A 552 104.28 -41.44 53.69
C ALA A 552 105.65 -41.57 54.41
N ALA A 553 106.68 -40.86 53.92
CA ALA A 553 107.99 -40.81 54.59
C ALA A 553 107.97 -39.91 55.83
N LEU A 554 107.29 -38.75 55.77
CA LEU A 554 107.18 -37.81 56.88
C LEU A 554 106.31 -38.35 58.03
N GLU A 555 105.27 -39.13 57.74
CA GLU A 555 104.44 -39.77 58.77
C GLU A 555 105.25 -40.74 59.64
N LYS A 556 106.17 -41.52 59.04
CA LYS A 556 107.09 -42.39 59.80
C LYS A 556 108.03 -41.62 60.72
N GLU A 557 108.46 -40.41 60.33
CA GLU A 557 109.33 -39.56 61.14
C GLU A 557 108.56 -38.89 62.30
N VAL A 558 107.28 -38.53 62.07
CA VAL A 558 106.40 -37.95 63.09
C VAL A 558 106.09 -38.96 64.20
N ASP A 559 105.83 -40.22 63.86
CA ASP A 559 105.59 -41.26 64.87
C ASP A 559 106.82 -41.50 65.74
N ARG A 560 108.02 -41.39 65.17
CA ARG A 560 109.28 -41.47 65.92
C ARG A 560 109.45 -40.29 66.90
N LEU A 561 109.11 -39.06 66.49
CA LEU A 561 109.25 -37.87 67.34
C LEU A 561 108.21 -37.83 68.48
N LYS A 562 106.98 -38.32 68.25
CA LYS A 562 105.94 -38.43 69.28
C LYS A 562 106.35 -39.35 70.43
N ALA A 563 107.05 -40.46 70.13
CA ALA A 563 107.57 -41.36 71.16
C ALA A 563 108.60 -40.68 72.09
N LEU A 564 109.41 -39.75 71.56
CA LEU A 564 110.39 -39.00 72.35
C LEU A 564 109.71 -37.95 73.25
N GLY A 565 108.73 -37.22 72.73
CA GLY A 565 107.98 -36.19 73.49
C GLY A 565 107.29 -36.75 74.74
N GLY A 566 106.69 -37.94 74.63
CA GLY A 566 106.02 -38.60 75.77
C GLY A 566 106.95 -38.99 76.93
N THR A 567 108.28 -39.01 76.73
CA THR A 567 109.23 -39.21 77.84
C THR A 567 109.52 -37.91 78.60
N GLN A 568 109.58 -36.77 77.90
CA GLN A 568 109.83 -35.46 78.49
C GLN A 568 108.60 -34.91 79.24
N GLU A 569 107.39 -35.20 78.77
CA GLU A 569 106.15 -34.79 79.46
C GLU A 569 106.01 -35.42 80.86
N ARG A 570 106.51 -36.65 81.06
CA ARG A 570 106.48 -37.32 82.38
C ARG A 570 107.41 -36.64 83.38
N GLU A 571 108.57 -36.13 82.94
CA GLU A 571 109.45 -35.34 83.81
C GLU A 571 108.81 -34.00 84.20
N ILE A 572 108.14 -33.33 83.25
CA ILE A 572 107.41 -32.07 83.50
C ILE A 572 106.27 -32.29 84.50
N GLN A 573 105.51 -33.40 84.42
CA GLN A 573 104.45 -33.70 85.38
C GLN A 573 104.97 -33.84 86.81
N SER A 574 106.12 -34.51 87.02
CA SER A 574 106.71 -34.66 88.36
C SER A 574 107.16 -33.33 88.99
N LEU A 575 107.62 -32.37 88.17
CA LEU A 575 107.96 -31.02 88.61
C LEU A 575 106.70 -30.17 88.82
N GLY A 576 105.64 -30.41 88.05
CA GLY A 576 104.33 -29.74 88.18
C GLY A 576 103.64 -30.03 89.51
N GLU A 577 103.66 -31.28 89.98
CA GLU A 577 103.08 -31.66 91.28
C GLU A 577 103.75 -30.92 92.45
N GLN A 578 105.07 -30.68 92.38
CA GLN A 578 105.78 -29.89 93.40
C GLN A 578 105.36 -28.42 93.40
N VAL A 579 105.05 -27.85 92.22
CA VAL A 579 104.62 -26.45 92.08
C VAL A 579 103.18 -26.25 92.56
N GLU A 580 102.28 -27.22 92.37
CA GLU A 580 100.91 -27.14 92.89
C GLU A 580 100.86 -27.14 94.42
N ASP A 581 101.69 -27.95 95.09
CA ASP A 581 101.77 -27.96 96.55
C ASP A 581 102.21 -26.60 97.13
N TYR A 582 103.13 -25.90 96.47
CA TYR A 582 103.52 -24.54 96.85
C TYR A 582 102.46 -23.49 96.51
N ARG A 583 101.72 -23.65 95.41
CA ARG A 583 100.60 -22.75 95.05
C ARG A 583 99.40 -22.89 95.99
N ALA A 584 99.08 -24.09 96.45
CA ALA A 584 97.99 -24.32 97.40
C ALA A 584 98.22 -23.59 98.74
N ARG A 585 99.48 -23.50 99.19
CA ARG A 585 99.84 -22.70 100.38
C ARG A 585 99.73 -21.20 100.17
N LEU A 586 99.93 -20.72 98.93
CA LEU A 586 99.87 -19.29 98.59
C LEU A 586 98.43 -18.78 98.40
N GLN A 587 97.52 -19.62 97.88
CA GLN A 587 96.11 -19.25 97.65
C GLN A 587 95.32 -18.96 98.95
N HIS A 588 95.71 -19.51 100.10
CA HIS A 588 95.09 -19.14 101.38
C HIS A 588 95.39 -17.70 101.83
N THR A 589 96.41 -17.05 101.25
CA THR A 589 96.80 -15.67 101.58
C THR A 589 96.22 -14.60 100.65
N GLU A 590 95.64 -14.97 99.51
CA GLU A 590 95.11 -14.00 98.50
C GLU A 590 93.57 -13.86 98.51
N GLN A 591 92.87 -14.61 99.36
CA GLN A 591 91.39 -14.59 99.48
C GLN A 591 90.73 -13.23 99.81
N PRO A 592 91.36 -12.23 100.45
CA PRO A 592 90.75 -10.90 100.58
C PRO A 592 90.76 -10.07 99.29
N ARG A 593 91.71 -10.31 98.37
CA ARG A 593 91.81 -9.55 97.11
C ARG A 593 90.81 -10.04 96.08
N ASP A 594 90.58 -11.34 95.99
CA ASP A 594 89.60 -11.90 95.06
C ASP A 594 88.15 -11.55 95.45
N PHE A 595 87.83 -11.51 96.75
CA PHE A 595 86.51 -11.06 97.21
C PHE A 595 86.26 -9.56 96.93
N LEU A 596 87.31 -8.72 96.99
CA LEU A 596 87.23 -7.30 96.62
C LEU A 596 87.09 -7.12 95.10
N VAL A 597 87.77 -7.94 94.29
CA VAL A 597 87.66 -7.90 92.82
C VAL A 597 86.29 -8.42 92.37
N GLU A 598 85.74 -9.45 92.99
CA GLU A 598 84.38 -9.93 92.71
C GLU A 598 83.29 -8.96 93.21
N ALA A 599 83.48 -8.33 94.38
CA ALA A 599 82.58 -7.28 94.85
C ALA A 599 82.61 -6.04 93.93
N LEU A 600 83.79 -5.66 93.42
CA LEU A 600 83.92 -4.60 92.41
C LEU A 600 83.25 -5.00 91.09
N HIS A 601 83.40 -6.24 90.62
CA HIS A 601 82.73 -6.70 89.39
C HIS A 601 81.20 -6.81 89.55
N LYS A 602 80.69 -7.16 90.74
CA LYS A 602 79.25 -7.10 91.05
C LYS A 602 78.76 -5.65 91.09
N CYS A 603 79.46 -4.77 91.81
CA CYS A 603 79.17 -3.33 91.80
C CYS A 603 79.23 -2.73 90.38
N GLU A 604 80.17 -3.13 89.54
CA GLU A 604 80.24 -2.67 88.14
C GLU A 604 79.12 -3.24 87.27
N LYS A 605 78.72 -4.50 87.47
CA LYS A 605 77.54 -5.07 86.79
C LYS A 605 76.27 -4.35 87.23
N ASP A 606 76.10 -4.08 88.51
CA ASP A 606 74.95 -3.36 89.06
C ASP A 606 74.97 -1.90 88.62
N LEU A 607 76.14 -1.26 88.52
CA LEU A 607 76.29 0.09 87.97
C LEU A 607 75.98 0.12 86.47
N ARG A 608 76.36 -0.91 85.70
CA ARG A 608 75.98 -1.05 84.28
C ARG A 608 74.49 -1.32 84.11
N ALA A 609 73.87 -2.12 84.99
CA ALA A 609 72.42 -2.34 85.00
C ALA A 609 71.66 -1.06 85.38
N ALA A 610 72.10 -0.35 86.43
CA ALA A 610 71.56 0.93 86.84
C ALA A 610 71.79 2.03 85.79
N ASN A 611 72.91 2.02 85.06
CA ASN A 611 73.12 2.94 83.93
C ASN A 611 72.23 2.59 82.74
N ARG A 612 71.97 1.32 82.43
CA ARG A 612 70.98 0.94 81.41
C ARG A 612 69.56 1.33 81.83
N GLU A 613 69.19 1.15 83.10
CA GLU A 613 67.93 1.65 83.64
C GLU A 613 67.86 3.18 83.61
N LYS A 614 68.96 3.86 83.91
CA LYS A 614 69.08 5.31 83.78
C LYS A 614 68.89 5.73 82.33
N ASP A 615 69.55 5.09 81.38
CA ASP A 615 69.43 5.40 79.95
C ASP A 615 68.01 5.13 79.44
N CYS A 616 67.39 4.02 79.82
CA CYS A 616 65.98 3.75 79.53
C CYS A 616 65.05 4.81 80.15
N ARG A 617 65.25 5.16 81.44
CA ARG A 617 64.51 6.25 82.08
C ARG A 617 64.81 7.62 81.49
N GLN A 618 65.99 7.80 80.88
CA GLN A 618 66.39 9.04 80.21
C GLN A 618 65.69 9.15 78.86
N VAL A 619 65.53 8.05 78.13
CA VAL A 619 64.66 7.95 76.94
C VAL A 619 63.19 8.18 77.33
N ASP A 620 62.71 7.63 78.44
CA ASP A 620 61.36 7.89 78.94
C ASP A 620 61.19 9.35 79.41
N LEU A 621 62.22 9.96 79.99
CA LEU A 621 62.25 11.40 80.32
C LEU A 621 62.26 12.27 79.07
N GLU A 622 62.95 11.86 78.01
CA GLU A 622 62.94 12.53 76.71
C GLU A 622 61.57 12.40 76.03
N ARG A 623 60.92 11.24 76.11
CA ARG A 623 59.52 11.06 75.69
C ARG A 623 58.56 11.91 76.51
N ALA A 624 58.67 11.89 77.84
CA ALA A 624 57.85 12.72 78.72
C ALA A 624 58.13 14.22 78.53
N ARG A 625 59.36 14.61 78.16
CA ARG A 625 59.72 15.98 77.76
C ARG A 625 59.14 16.33 76.40
N ALA A 626 59.10 15.41 75.44
CA ALA A 626 58.42 15.61 74.16
C ALA A 626 56.91 15.74 74.36
N GLU A 627 56.28 14.89 75.18
CA GLU A 627 54.88 15.01 75.56
C GLU A 627 54.60 16.30 76.35
N SER A 628 55.51 16.71 77.25
CA SER A 628 55.42 18.00 77.94
C SER A 628 55.66 19.19 77.00
N ALA A 629 56.45 19.03 75.94
CA ALA A 629 56.66 20.03 74.90
C ALA A 629 55.42 20.12 74.01
N ASP A 630 54.78 19.01 73.67
CA ASP A 630 53.50 18.95 72.96
C ASP A 630 52.37 19.52 73.81
N LEU A 631 52.33 19.23 75.11
CA LEU A 631 51.39 19.84 76.05
C LEU A 631 51.70 21.33 76.23
N ARG A 632 52.96 21.76 76.24
CA ARG A 632 53.32 23.19 76.22
C ARG A 632 53.00 23.86 74.89
N ALA A 633 53.06 23.15 73.77
CA ALA A 633 52.62 23.65 72.47
C ALA A 633 51.08 23.77 72.44
N LYS A 634 50.35 22.82 73.02
CA LYS A 634 48.89 22.91 73.23
C LYS A 634 48.52 24.01 74.22
N LEU A 635 49.30 24.22 75.27
CA LEU A 635 49.12 25.32 76.22
C LEU A 635 49.51 26.66 75.60
N GLY A 636 50.50 26.67 74.69
CA GLY A 636 50.88 27.79 73.85
C GLY A 636 49.81 28.13 72.80
N ALA A 637 49.15 27.12 72.22
CA ALA A 637 47.99 27.28 71.36
C ALA A 637 46.78 27.80 72.16
N LEU A 638 46.52 27.27 73.36
CA LEU A 638 45.51 27.81 74.27
C LEU A 638 45.85 29.20 74.80
N GLN A 639 47.13 29.53 74.98
CA GLN A 639 47.58 30.88 75.30
C GLN A 639 47.50 31.81 74.09
N ALA A 640 47.69 31.31 72.87
CA ALA A 640 47.44 32.03 71.64
C ALA A 640 45.94 32.27 71.46
N ASP A 641 45.09 31.31 71.81
CA ASP A 641 43.63 31.45 71.81
C ASP A 641 43.16 32.39 72.93
N LEU A 642 43.77 32.35 74.12
CA LEU A 642 43.53 33.33 75.18
C LEU A 642 44.04 34.71 74.79
N ARG A 643 45.17 34.82 74.08
CA ARG A 643 45.63 36.07 73.48
C ARG A 643 44.68 36.53 72.40
N ARG A 644 44.09 35.63 71.63
CA ARG A 644 43.08 35.93 70.61
C ARG A 644 41.78 36.42 71.26
N ILE A 645 41.35 35.81 72.36
CA ILE A 645 40.18 36.23 73.15
C ILE A 645 40.49 37.53 73.93
N LEU A 646 41.74 37.73 74.37
CA LEU A 646 42.17 39.00 74.96
C LEU A 646 42.39 40.08 73.91
N GLU A 647 42.74 39.73 72.67
CA GLU A 647 42.75 40.62 71.51
C GLU A 647 41.32 40.93 71.07
N GLU A 648 40.37 40.01 71.19
CA GLU A 648 38.94 40.28 71.01
C GLU A 648 38.40 41.15 72.17
N ARG A 649 38.88 40.95 73.40
CA ARG A 649 38.59 41.85 74.53
C ARG A 649 39.26 43.21 74.35
N ASN A 650 40.50 43.28 73.88
CA ASN A 650 41.23 44.53 73.62
C ASN A 650 40.74 45.19 72.34
N ALA A 651 40.15 44.45 71.39
CA ALA A 651 39.41 44.99 70.28
C ALA A 651 38.06 45.52 70.77
N LEU A 652 37.42 44.90 71.76
CA LEU A 652 36.23 45.44 72.43
C LEU A 652 36.54 46.64 73.34
N GLU A 653 37.68 46.64 74.03
CA GLU A 653 38.18 47.80 74.78
C GLU A 653 38.70 48.88 73.84
N GLY A 654 39.27 48.49 72.70
CA GLY A 654 39.63 49.34 71.58
C GLY A 654 38.40 49.92 70.90
N PHE A 655 37.29 49.19 70.79
CA PHE A 655 35.99 49.72 70.39
C PHE A 655 35.42 50.64 71.48
N LYS A 656 35.63 50.35 72.77
CA LYS A 656 35.30 51.30 73.86
C LYS A 656 36.19 52.54 73.85
N HIS A 657 37.47 52.43 73.46
CA HIS A 657 38.41 53.55 73.39
C HIS A 657 38.21 54.35 72.10
N LEU A 658 37.93 53.72 70.96
CA LEU A 658 37.54 54.36 69.71
C LEU A 658 36.15 54.97 69.81
N LEU A 659 35.20 54.41 70.55
CA LEU A 659 33.95 55.13 70.87
C LEU A 659 34.19 56.32 71.80
N ARG A 660 35.18 56.25 72.71
CA ARG A 660 35.57 57.38 73.56
C ARG A 660 36.45 58.42 72.85
N GLU A 661 37.24 58.03 71.85
CA GLU A 661 38.16 58.89 71.09
C GLU A 661 37.52 59.46 69.81
N GLN A 662 36.63 58.72 69.14
CA GLN A 662 35.94 59.17 67.92
C GLN A 662 34.71 60.01 68.20
N GLN A 663 34.08 59.91 69.38
CA GLN A 663 33.06 60.89 69.79
C GLN A 663 33.62 62.02 70.67
N GLY A 664 34.94 62.06 70.88
CA GLY A 664 35.63 63.14 71.58
C GLY A 664 36.51 64.03 70.71
N THR A 665 36.83 63.63 69.47
CA THR A 665 37.73 64.40 68.58
C THR A 665 37.09 64.90 67.28
N ALA A 666 35.81 64.58 67.04
CA ALA A 666 35.01 65.15 65.97
C ALA A 666 33.87 66.02 66.49
N GLN A 667 34.16 66.85 67.49
CA GLN A 667 33.45 68.12 67.67
C GLN A 667 34.38 69.12 68.36
N LEU A 668 34.86 70.06 67.55
CA LEU A 668 35.38 71.38 67.94
C LEU A 668 36.84 71.45 68.38
N ARG A 669 37.70 71.90 67.46
CA ARG A 669 38.74 72.91 67.74
C ARG A 669 38.83 73.96 66.64
N GLU A 670 37.68 74.47 66.22
CA GLU A 670 37.53 75.92 66.08
C GLU A 670 37.41 76.47 67.50
N ARG A 671 38.03 77.61 67.81
CA ARG A 671 38.03 78.22 69.15
C ARG A 671 38.84 77.45 70.20
N LEU A 672 39.72 78.17 70.89
CA LEU A 672 39.47 78.67 72.23
C LEU A 672 39.23 77.56 73.26
N ILE A 673 40.08 77.65 74.28
CA ILE A 673 39.63 77.75 75.67
C ILE A 673 39.02 76.45 76.20
N ALA A 674 39.90 75.47 76.37
CA ALA A 674 40.30 75.04 77.70
C ALA A 674 41.57 74.19 77.53
N ASP A 675 42.66 74.60 78.17
CA ASP A 675 43.19 73.81 79.28
C ASP A 675 43.10 72.29 79.11
N LEU A 676 44.16 71.53 78.91
CA LEU A 676 45.28 71.24 79.83
C LEU A 676 45.65 69.80 79.41
N SER A 677 46.86 69.30 79.42
CA SER A 677 48.11 69.76 79.97
C SER A 677 49.11 68.65 79.70
N ARG A 678 50.36 69.07 79.49
CA ARG A 678 51.57 68.36 79.93
C ARG A 678 51.79 67.00 79.25
N ALA A 679 52.83 66.93 78.42
CA ALA A 679 54.17 66.58 78.91
C ALA A 679 54.14 65.17 79.55
N ASN A 680 54.79 64.17 78.98
CA ASN A 680 56.24 64.04 78.97
C ASN A 680 56.57 62.83 78.08
N TRP A 681 57.41 62.96 77.06
CA TRP A 681 58.88 62.95 77.12
C TRP A 681 59.49 61.65 77.65
N GLY A 682 60.03 60.89 76.69
CA GLY A 682 61.05 59.84 76.85
C GLY A 682 61.20 59.10 75.52
N LYS A 683 62.15 59.49 74.64
CA LYS A 683 63.53 58.94 74.50
C LYS A 683 63.57 57.40 74.41
N GLY A 684 64.31 56.77 73.49
CA GLY A 684 65.32 57.32 72.58
C GLY A 684 65.99 56.25 71.69
N ARG A 685 67.02 56.71 70.96
CA ARG A 685 67.82 56.07 69.89
C ARG A 685 67.04 55.89 68.57
N LYS A 686 67.19 56.76 67.55
CA LYS A 686 68.36 57.05 66.67
C LYS A 686 69.01 55.79 66.11
N ASP A 687 69.27 55.62 64.81
CA ASP A 687 69.13 56.47 63.62
C ASP A 687 69.38 55.49 62.45
N ASP A 688 68.54 55.53 61.42
CA ASP A 688 68.86 55.86 60.02
C ASP A 688 69.34 54.65 59.18
N GLY A 689 68.86 54.39 57.97
CA GLY A 689 68.07 55.21 57.06
C GLY A 689 68.72 55.22 55.68
N ALA A 690 68.16 54.46 54.73
CA ALA A 690 68.24 54.64 53.27
C ALA A 690 67.47 53.45 52.65
N GLY A 691 66.27 53.64 52.09
CA GLY A 691 66.07 54.06 50.70
C GLY A 691 65.93 52.80 49.82
N ARG A 692 65.10 52.68 48.79
CA ARG A 692 64.18 53.56 48.06
C ARG A 692 63.48 52.63 47.03
N THR A 693 62.20 52.91 46.69
CA THR A 693 61.56 52.87 45.34
C THR A 693 61.67 51.59 44.47
N ALA A 694 60.82 51.23 43.51
CA ALA A 694 59.52 51.60 42.97
C ALA A 694 59.33 50.68 41.72
N ASN A 695 58.11 50.68 41.14
CA ASN A 695 57.80 50.34 39.73
C ASN A 695 57.99 48.87 39.28
N SER A 696 57.43 48.38 38.18
CA SER A 696 56.26 48.63 37.32
C SER A 696 56.51 47.79 36.05
N THR A 697 55.44 47.31 35.42
CA THR A 697 55.31 46.96 33.97
C THR A 697 56.07 45.74 33.43
N LYS A 698 55.40 44.64 33.06
CA LYS A 698 54.75 44.33 31.75
C LYS A 698 55.68 44.52 30.54
N GLN A 699 56.08 43.42 29.89
CA GLN A 699 55.92 43.21 28.43
C GLN A 699 56.49 41.85 27.94
N LEU A 700 55.75 41.28 26.98
CA LEU A 700 56.17 40.54 25.78
C LEU A 700 56.66 39.08 25.84
N VAL A 701 56.30 38.41 24.73
CA VAL A 701 56.77 37.15 24.14
C VAL A 701 56.07 35.87 24.59
N TYR A 702 55.18 35.43 23.70
CA TYR A 702 54.80 34.05 23.44
C TYR A 702 55.98 33.35 22.76
N GLU A 703 56.60 32.38 23.42
CA GLU A 703 57.21 31.20 22.81
C GLU A 703 56.81 30.01 23.67
N GLY A 704 56.12 29.06 23.05
CA GLY A 704 55.63 27.85 23.67
C GLY A 704 56.52 26.66 23.30
N GLU A 705 56.94 25.92 24.31
CA GLU A 705 57.19 24.48 24.31
C GLU A 705 57.00 24.08 25.79
N GLY A 706 56.04 23.26 26.22
CA GLY A 706 55.35 22.19 25.52
C GLY A 706 56.01 20.86 25.83
N LYS A 707 55.67 20.26 26.97
CA LYS A 707 55.58 18.80 27.22
C LYS A 707 54.94 18.62 28.61
N ALA A 708 53.61 18.64 28.68
CA ALA A 708 52.71 17.48 28.54
C ALA A 708 52.50 16.81 29.90
N ARG A 709 51.29 16.45 30.32
CA ARG A 709 50.01 16.37 29.61
C ARG A 709 48.89 16.21 30.63
N ASP A 710 47.71 16.52 30.13
CA ASP A 710 46.39 16.46 30.70
C ASP A 710 46.00 15.14 31.39
N VAL A 711 45.13 15.31 32.39
CA VAL A 711 43.78 14.72 32.51
C VAL A 711 43.43 13.57 31.54
N ASP A 712 42.91 12.50 32.15
CA ASP A 712 42.04 11.42 31.64
C ASP A 712 42.37 10.74 30.30
N GLY A 713 42.62 9.43 30.35
CA GLY A 713 42.51 8.58 29.17
C GLY A 713 43.18 7.21 29.22
N VAL A 714 42.37 6.17 29.48
CA VAL A 714 42.38 4.84 28.84
C VAL A 714 43.52 3.85 29.12
N LYS A 715 43.11 2.75 29.80
CA LYS A 715 43.49 1.30 29.67
C LYS A 715 44.94 0.86 29.99
N VAL A 716 45.16 0.08 31.06
CA VAL A 716 45.01 -1.40 31.20
C VAL A 716 46.31 -2.15 30.86
N ASP A 717 46.77 -2.96 31.83
CA ASP A 717 47.58 -4.20 31.76
C ASP A 717 48.99 -4.15 31.14
N LEU A 718 50.00 -4.92 31.56
CA LEU A 718 50.13 -6.05 32.47
C LEU A 718 51.63 -6.24 32.80
N ALA A 719 51.89 -6.90 33.93
CA ALA A 719 53.08 -7.69 34.29
C ALA A 719 54.39 -6.96 34.68
N GLY A 720 55.06 -7.33 35.78
CA GLY A 720 54.81 -8.40 36.73
C GLY A 720 55.95 -8.55 37.74
N TRP A 721 55.74 -9.55 38.61
CA TRP A 721 56.68 -10.22 39.52
C TRP A 721 57.07 -9.45 40.81
N PHE A 722 56.88 -9.97 42.02
CA PHE A 722 56.73 -11.35 42.48
C PHE A 722 56.23 -11.40 43.96
N LYS A 723 55.48 -12.47 44.31
CA LYS A 723 55.30 -13.12 45.66
C LYS A 723 54.41 -12.34 46.68
N ARG A 724 53.42 -12.91 47.38
CA ARG A 724 53.10 -14.29 47.83
C ARG A 724 51.59 -14.42 48.18
N VAL A 725 50.98 -15.55 47.78
CA VAL A 725 50.13 -16.49 48.58
C VAL A 725 48.95 -15.92 49.40
N ALA A 726 47.70 -16.25 49.01
CA ALA A 726 46.80 -17.16 49.75
C ALA A 726 45.36 -17.25 49.16
N SER A 727 44.88 -18.50 49.03
CA SER A 727 43.50 -19.02 49.14
C SER A 727 42.35 -18.63 48.15
N ARG A 728 42.06 -19.59 47.24
CA ARG A 728 40.78 -20.31 46.97
C ARG A 728 39.42 -19.56 46.99
N PRO A 729 38.57 -19.73 45.95
CA PRO A 729 37.12 -19.60 46.05
C PRO A 729 36.40 -20.96 46.08
N ALA A 730 35.19 -20.97 46.64
CA ALA A 730 34.25 -22.08 46.65
C ALA A 730 32.92 -21.66 46.00
N ALA A 731 32.37 -22.61 45.23
CA ALA A 731 31.02 -22.81 44.73
C ALA A 731 29.89 -21.86 45.15
N ALA A 732 29.13 -21.38 44.15
CA ALA A 732 27.71 -21.70 43.93
C ALA A 732 27.34 -21.37 42.47
#